data_AF-W2SDJ0-F1
#
_entry.id   AF-W2SDJ0-F1
#
_cell.length_a   1.000
_cell.length_b   1.000
_cell.length_c   1.000
_cell.angle_alpha   90.00
_cell.angle_beta   90.00
_cell.angle_gamma   90.00
#
_symmetry.space_group_name_H-M   'P 1'
#
loop_
_entity.id
_entity.type
_entity.pdbx_description
1 polymer ?
#
loop_
_entity_poly.entity_id
_entity_poly.type
_entity_poly.pdbx_seq_one_letter_code
_entity_poly.pdbx_strand_id
1 'polypeptide(L)'
;MMATSIRFASSLVFILFACLTTSEAGTLVYGNSPSRRSLQRSDLSIAGNLPGQWTSKGCYADSVGNRALAAKSYTDDGMTEESCVNFCNTVGYAFAGVEYSRECYCSNFIGASGQTANAGDCNMPCGGNSTEACGGPNRLNVFHNDAITAKPTGPATNAGPPGWGFVGCYTDSNMTVANCVAVCAANGYTISGVEYSGECYCGNTFSNGGAPAPDGLAGCNMICNGNSSEYCGGPNRLDVYVLGARSIIAPDWAPLGCYTDSVTARTLSVGMPVPGGPANMTQENCQQACFASNYNISGVEYSQECYCDNQYRNGGGPAADGTAGCNMNCNGNTDEVCGGPNRLNVFTYVGRSPSATTTSALAAASTQSGVSTVQTTSSSTAPATTPTSAAQLPGNWTYRGCYIDNANGRILMNELPDNDALTIENCVQTCASQGMTVVGLEYSKQCFCGSSIINAGTLANADSDCAMTCSGNSSEVCGGSNRMSIFATGNMTILPVPTIQRTNLPANWAYQGCLNDNGNSRVLPHQIDMRTNMTATNCLALCGQFGYSAAGLEYGQQCFCGDDTDRIASGATYQPDAQWSFPCSGDPTTLCGAGLLLSYYTQPPVDVWQFPTGNGAGVYEFLIGGTVIPLITSANRNGKVTFVEKHGTGPPNSTGAYELDLSAIDSWDVAWREVEGLRTDVFCSAGLTLPDKGARIINIGGWSDDSTYGVRFLTPDGSPGVPGQSVWQENVDEISLQVGRWYPSAMMMANGSILVVGGENGSNGPPVPNLEIIPKPPGGSLVYCDWLQRTDPYNLYPFMAVLPSGGILASYYNEARILDEATLQTVRTLPNIPGSVTSFLAGRTYPLEGTSMILPQSYPWTDPLTVLICGGSTPYAGDALDNCVSIQPEVPGANWAIERMPSKRVMSSMVALPDGTFLIMNGAQQGVAGFGLGDNPNLNALLYDPSKPVHNRISSLANTTVARMYHNEAILLMDGRVLVSGSDPENLDGKYPQEYRVEVFIPPYLMGLDEPLALNVSDQVLYHANAGTAFASNATASDSAPYTYANGTNSSSVSNGTACGARPIFNLALNNTDWSYGATYTFTMHCGGTPAKVSLMGAVSSTHGNSMGARTLFPAFSCGTDNGNGTSTGTSTGISSSTSNSNSNSTSTSTGTSCTVTAPPNAHVAGGPAWFMMFVIGGNGVPSVAEWVRIGGDPGGLGSWPAFEDFTTPGS
;
A
#
# COMPACT_ATOMS: atom_id res chain seq x y z
N MET A 1 56.45 4.23 -24.27
CA MET A 1 57.18 4.34 -25.55
C MET A 1 56.13 4.55 -26.65
N MET A 2 56.43 5.37 -27.68
CA MET A 2 55.87 5.44 -29.07
C MET A 2 54.45 4.87 -29.37
N ALA A 3 53.58 5.45 -30.21
CA ALA A 3 53.57 6.72 -30.97
C ALA A 3 52.16 6.93 -31.63
N THR A 4 51.64 8.17 -31.60
CA THR A 4 51.28 9.04 -32.77
C THR A 4 50.92 8.38 -34.13
N SER A 5 49.95 8.79 -34.99
CA SER A 5 49.10 10.02 -35.13
C SER A 5 47.97 9.91 -36.21
N ILE A 6 47.17 10.99 -36.38
CA ILE A 6 46.55 11.57 -37.64
C ILE A 6 45.07 11.25 -38.04
N ARG A 7 44.20 12.24 -37.71
CA ARG A 7 43.18 13.02 -38.49
C ARG A 7 42.63 12.56 -39.85
N PHE A 8 41.33 12.80 -40.09
CA PHE A 8 40.68 13.67 -41.15
C PHE A 8 39.14 13.50 -41.00
N ALA A 9 38.33 14.45 -40.51
CA ALA A 9 37.83 15.73 -41.07
C ALA A 9 36.57 15.64 -41.99
N SER A 10 35.49 16.24 -41.46
CA SER A 10 34.19 16.71 -42.00
C SER A 10 33.86 16.74 -43.51
N SER A 11 32.58 16.46 -43.86
CA SER A 11 31.65 17.40 -44.56
C SER A 11 30.23 16.83 -44.84
N LEU A 12 29.23 17.29 -44.05
CA LEU A 12 28.05 18.10 -44.43
C LEU A 12 27.29 17.91 -45.79
N VAL A 13 25.95 18.09 -45.73
CA VAL A 13 24.95 18.51 -46.80
C VAL A 13 23.91 17.46 -47.30
N PHE A 14 22.76 17.41 -46.60
CA PHE A 14 21.38 17.73 -47.06
C PHE A 14 20.56 16.95 -48.15
N ILE A 15 19.24 16.92 -47.91
CA ILE A 15 18.05 16.77 -48.81
C ILE A 15 17.39 15.37 -48.97
N LEU A 16 16.38 15.16 -48.12
CA LEU A 16 14.96 14.85 -48.39
C LEU A 16 14.51 13.79 -49.43
N PHE A 17 13.58 12.95 -48.92
CA PHE A 17 12.29 12.52 -49.49
C PHE A 17 12.08 11.17 -50.21
N ALA A 18 10.96 10.57 -49.79
CA ALA A 18 10.00 9.73 -50.51
C ALA A 18 10.21 8.19 -50.57
N CYS A 19 9.35 7.51 -49.82
CA CYS A 19 9.02 6.10 -49.89
C CYS A 19 8.02 5.81 -51.03
N LEU A 20 8.07 4.60 -51.64
CA LEU A 20 6.92 3.67 -51.85
C LEU A 20 7.20 2.58 -52.92
N THR A 21 6.43 1.48 -52.82
CA THR A 21 6.25 0.34 -53.77
C THR A 21 7.43 -0.64 -53.96
N THR A 22 7.26 -1.97 -54.12
CA THR A 22 6.07 -2.88 -54.09
C THR A 22 6.48 -4.34 -53.80
N SER A 23 5.50 -5.18 -53.49
CA SER A 23 5.50 -6.66 -53.50
C SER A 23 5.78 -7.27 -54.91
N GLU A 24 5.97 -8.57 -55.17
CA GLU A 24 5.77 -9.82 -54.39
C GLU A 24 6.51 -11.03 -55.02
N ALA A 25 6.69 -12.10 -54.23
CA ALA A 25 6.75 -13.55 -54.53
C ALA A 25 7.36 -14.15 -55.84
N GLY A 26 8.14 -15.24 -55.63
CA GLY A 26 8.45 -16.26 -56.65
C GLY A 26 8.67 -17.65 -56.02
N THR A 27 7.75 -18.58 -56.27
CA THR A 27 7.67 -19.93 -55.65
C THR A 27 8.38 -21.01 -56.49
N LEU A 28 8.94 -22.08 -55.89
CA LEU A 28 9.17 -23.38 -56.58
C LEU A 28 9.39 -24.62 -55.67
N VAL A 29 8.30 -25.38 -55.48
CA VAL A 29 8.08 -26.86 -55.40
C VAL A 29 9.14 -27.87 -54.89
N TYR A 30 8.62 -28.83 -54.10
CA TYR A 30 9.18 -30.04 -53.46
C TYR A 30 9.78 -31.16 -54.37
N GLY A 31 10.62 -32.05 -53.80
CA GLY A 31 11.00 -33.34 -54.45
C GLY A 31 11.97 -34.30 -53.73
N ASN A 32 11.48 -35.02 -52.70
CA ASN A 32 11.92 -36.32 -52.10
C ASN A 32 13.40 -36.80 -52.02
N SER A 33 13.73 -37.38 -50.86
CA SER A 33 15.03 -37.88 -50.39
C SER A 33 15.44 -39.29 -50.85
N PRO A 34 16.74 -39.63 -50.74
CA PRO A 34 17.22 -40.96 -50.31
C PRO A 34 17.90 -40.93 -48.92
N SER A 35 18.17 -42.10 -48.36
CA SER A 35 18.41 -42.33 -46.93
C SER A 35 19.87 -42.22 -46.42
N ARG A 36 19.98 -41.65 -45.21
CA ARG A 36 21.03 -41.80 -44.17
C ARG A 36 22.46 -42.22 -44.59
N ARG A 37 23.41 -41.30 -44.40
CA ARG A 37 24.63 -41.57 -43.62
C ARG A 37 24.75 -40.55 -42.50
N SER A 38 25.14 -41.01 -41.32
CA SER A 38 25.30 -40.21 -40.11
C SER A 38 26.54 -39.31 -40.22
N LEU A 39 26.36 -38.00 -40.05
CA LEU A 39 27.36 -37.14 -39.44
C LEU A 39 26.81 -36.79 -38.06
N GLN A 40 27.44 -37.31 -37.00
CA GLN A 40 27.09 -36.92 -35.65
C GLN A 40 27.41 -35.44 -35.48
N ARG A 41 26.43 -34.66 -35.01
CA ARG A 41 26.69 -33.38 -34.35
C ARG A 41 27.61 -33.70 -33.18
N SER A 42 28.66 -32.90 -32.95
CA SER A 42 29.45 -33.02 -31.72
C SER A 42 28.51 -32.84 -30.54
N ASP A 43 28.39 -33.88 -29.71
CA ASP A 43 27.67 -33.76 -28.44
C ASP A 43 28.36 -32.66 -27.62
N LEU A 44 27.60 -31.63 -27.21
CA LEU A 44 28.14 -30.55 -26.38
C LEU A 44 28.65 -31.17 -25.07
N SER A 45 29.88 -30.85 -24.72
CA SER A 45 30.59 -31.50 -23.63
C SER A 45 30.60 -30.64 -22.38
N ILE A 46 30.34 -31.25 -21.23
CA ILE A 46 30.59 -30.64 -19.93
C ILE A 46 32.04 -30.14 -19.85
N ALA A 47 32.22 -28.95 -19.29
CA ALA A 47 33.50 -28.30 -19.01
C ALA A 47 34.50 -29.25 -18.34
N GLY A 48 35.66 -29.41 -18.99
CA GLY A 48 36.69 -30.36 -18.54
C GLY A 48 37.44 -29.95 -17.28
N ASN A 49 37.35 -28.68 -16.86
CA ASN A 49 38.09 -28.09 -15.73
C ASN A 49 37.21 -27.16 -14.87
N LEU A 50 36.08 -27.67 -14.35
CA LEU A 50 35.27 -26.94 -13.37
C LEU A 50 36.11 -26.57 -12.11
N PRO A 51 36.02 -25.34 -11.59
CA PRO A 51 36.84 -24.91 -10.46
C PRO A 51 36.34 -25.49 -9.13
N GLY A 52 37.10 -26.40 -8.50
CA GLY A 52 36.78 -26.99 -7.19
C GLY A 52 36.33 -28.45 -7.27
N GLN A 53 35.44 -28.89 -6.37
CA GLN A 53 34.84 -30.24 -6.41
C GLN A 53 33.46 -30.26 -7.09
N TRP A 54 33.26 -29.36 -8.07
CA TRP A 54 32.02 -29.26 -8.81
C TRP A 54 31.86 -30.41 -9.80
N THR A 55 30.69 -31.03 -9.81
CA THR A 55 30.31 -32.16 -10.68
C THR A 55 29.01 -31.83 -11.42
N SER A 56 28.93 -32.11 -12.71
CA SER A 56 27.66 -31.99 -13.43
C SER A 56 26.66 -33.05 -12.92
N LYS A 57 25.41 -32.62 -12.77
CA LYS A 57 24.23 -33.46 -12.50
C LYS A 57 23.38 -33.67 -13.75
N GLY A 58 23.72 -33.03 -14.87
CA GLY A 58 23.06 -33.17 -16.17
C GLY A 58 21.93 -32.18 -16.40
N CYS A 59 21.05 -32.51 -17.34
CA CYS A 59 19.96 -31.63 -17.77
C CYS A 59 18.73 -31.73 -16.85
N TYR A 60 18.18 -30.58 -16.48
CA TYR A 60 16.97 -30.45 -15.67
C TYR A 60 15.95 -29.56 -16.37
N ALA A 61 14.67 -29.82 -16.15
CA ALA A 61 13.61 -28.89 -16.52
C ALA A 61 13.72 -27.60 -15.70
N ASP A 62 13.34 -26.48 -16.31
CA ASP A 62 13.16 -25.20 -15.61
C ASP A 62 11.83 -24.56 -15.99
N SER A 63 11.40 -23.52 -15.26
CA SER A 63 10.20 -22.76 -15.55
C SER A 63 10.32 -21.32 -15.08
N VAL A 64 10.04 -20.36 -15.97
CA VAL A 64 10.12 -18.92 -15.67
C VAL A 64 9.25 -18.51 -14.47
N GLY A 65 8.12 -19.18 -14.25
CA GLY A 65 7.21 -18.94 -13.12
C GLY A 65 7.53 -19.73 -11.84
N ASN A 66 8.48 -20.66 -11.89
CA ASN A 66 8.92 -21.47 -10.74
C ASN A 66 10.32 -22.04 -11.05
N ARG A 67 11.38 -21.27 -10.77
CA ARG A 67 12.74 -21.59 -11.19
C ARG A 67 13.34 -22.77 -10.41
N ALA A 68 13.97 -23.70 -11.12
CA ALA A 68 14.65 -24.86 -10.55
C ALA A 68 15.88 -24.48 -9.71
N LEU A 69 16.53 -23.35 -10.02
CA LEU A 69 17.58 -22.74 -9.21
C LEU A 69 17.24 -21.25 -9.03
N ALA A 70 16.69 -20.89 -7.87
CA ALA A 70 16.03 -19.59 -7.68
C ALA A 70 16.76 -18.61 -6.74
N ALA A 71 17.93 -18.94 -6.19
CA ALA A 71 18.52 -18.16 -5.09
C ALA A 71 19.32 -16.93 -5.54
N LYS A 72 20.13 -17.08 -6.59
CA LYS A 72 20.85 -15.99 -7.27
C LYS A 72 20.98 -16.29 -8.75
N SER A 73 21.00 -15.28 -9.60
CA SER A 73 21.20 -15.43 -11.04
C SER A 73 21.84 -14.19 -11.64
N TYR A 74 22.42 -14.34 -12.84
CA TYR A 74 22.83 -13.24 -13.72
C TYR A 74 22.76 -13.70 -15.18
N THR A 75 22.83 -12.75 -16.13
CA THR A 75 22.93 -13.06 -17.56
C THR A 75 24.10 -12.32 -18.18
N ASP A 76 24.84 -12.98 -19.07
CA ASP A 76 26.03 -12.46 -19.73
C ASP A 76 26.18 -13.13 -21.12
N ASP A 77 26.39 -12.34 -22.18
CA ASP A 77 26.54 -12.88 -23.54
C ASP A 77 27.83 -13.72 -23.72
N GLY A 78 28.79 -13.60 -22.81
CA GLY A 78 30.01 -14.40 -22.71
C GLY A 78 29.93 -15.59 -21.74
N MET A 79 28.73 -16.04 -21.34
CA MET A 79 28.55 -17.15 -20.39
C MET A 79 29.30 -18.44 -20.77
N THR A 80 29.84 -19.13 -19.77
CA THR A 80 30.44 -20.48 -19.85
C THR A 80 30.01 -21.32 -18.65
N GLU A 81 30.21 -22.64 -18.71
CA GLU A 81 29.93 -23.50 -17.55
C GLU A 81 30.82 -23.13 -16.34
N GLU A 82 32.12 -22.84 -16.55
CA GLU A 82 33.01 -22.44 -15.47
C GLU A 82 32.70 -21.08 -14.87
N SER A 83 32.27 -20.10 -15.68
CA SER A 83 31.97 -18.75 -15.16
C SER A 83 30.73 -18.78 -14.26
N CYS A 84 29.69 -19.51 -14.64
CA CYS A 84 28.52 -19.72 -13.79
C CYS A 84 28.84 -20.49 -12.51
N VAL A 85 29.58 -21.61 -12.62
CA VAL A 85 30.01 -22.39 -11.46
C VAL A 85 30.90 -21.56 -10.52
N ASN A 86 31.82 -20.77 -11.05
CA ASN A 86 32.70 -19.91 -10.25
C ASN A 86 31.91 -18.78 -9.55
N PHE A 87 30.91 -18.19 -10.21
CA PHE A 87 29.99 -17.25 -9.59
C PHE A 87 29.25 -17.90 -8.41
N CYS A 88 28.55 -19.02 -8.64
CA CYS A 88 27.80 -19.70 -7.59
C CYS A 88 28.70 -20.17 -6.42
N ASN A 89 29.92 -20.62 -6.72
CA ASN A 89 30.93 -20.96 -5.72
C ASN A 89 31.38 -19.74 -4.90
N THR A 90 31.55 -18.57 -5.54
CA THR A 90 31.95 -17.31 -4.87
C THR A 90 30.84 -16.77 -3.98
N VAL A 91 29.57 -16.87 -4.41
CA VAL A 91 28.40 -16.50 -3.59
C VAL A 91 27.93 -17.62 -2.65
N GLY A 92 28.69 -18.71 -2.51
CA GLY A 92 28.52 -19.73 -1.46
C GLY A 92 27.37 -20.72 -1.66
N TYR A 93 26.89 -20.89 -2.90
CA TYR A 93 25.80 -21.83 -3.23
C TYR A 93 26.35 -23.17 -3.74
N ALA A 94 25.73 -24.26 -3.30
CA ALA A 94 26.16 -25.63 -3.62
C ALA A 94 25.77 -26.10 -5.03
N PHE A 95 24.74 -25.50 -5.65
CA PHE A 95 24.29 -25.77 -7.02
C PHE A 95 24.45 -24.54 -7.92
N ALA A 96 24.75 -24.81 -9.18
CA ALA A 96 24.85 -23.86 -10.28
C ALA A 96 24.14 -24.46 -11.50
N GLY A 97 23.59 -23.65 -12.40
CA GLY A 97 23.02 -24.14 -13.63
C GLY A 97 22.93 -23.05 -14.69
N VAL A 98 23.20 -23.44 -15.93
CA VAL A 98 23.21 -22.54 -17.09
C VAL A 98 22.03 -22.81 -18.00
N GLU A 99 21.38 -21.73 -18.45
CA GLU A 99 20.23 -21.75 -19.37
C GLU A 99 20.47 -20.85 -20.59
N TYR A 100 19.79 -21.20 -21.69
CA TYR A 100 19.56 -20.32 -22.84
C TYR A 100 20.82 -19.63 -23.41
N SER A 101 21.95 -20.35 -23.42
CA SER A 101 23.28 -19.86 -23.86
C SER A 101 23.93 -18.75 -23.02
N ARG A 102 23.18 -17.95 -22.25
CA ARG A 102 23.65 -16.69 -21.62
C ARG A 102 23.27 -16.51 -20.15
N GLU A 103 22.52 -17.43 -19.55
CA GLU A 103 21.95 -17.26 -18.21
C GLU A 103 22.60 -18.21 -17.20
N CYS A 104 22.83 -17.74 -15.98
CA CYS A 104 23.36 -18.51 -14.87
C CYS A 104 22.46 -18.38 -13.65
N TYR A 105 22.22 -19.50 -12.98
CA TYR A 105 21.37 -19.63 -11.81
C TYR A 105 22.05 -20.44 -10.70
N CYS A 106 21.88 -20.05 -9.45
CA CYS A 106 22.49 -20.67 -8.27
C CYS A 106 21.42 -21.04 -7.23
N SER A 107 21.69 -22.10 -6.45
CA SER A 107 20.87 -22.48 -5.29
C SER A 107 21.63 -23.40 -4.34
N ASN A 108 21.07 -23.68 -3.16
CA ASN A 108 21.55 -24.77 -2.28
C ASN A 108 20.76 -26.07 -2.44
N PHE A 109 19.74 -26.08 -3.31
CA PHE A 109 18.92 -27.23 -3.66
C PHE A 109 18.26 -27.00 -5.02
N ILE A 110 17.86 -28.07 -5.70
CA ILE A 110 17.05 -28.01 -6.92
C ILE A 110 15.57 -27.91 -6.50
N GLY A 111 14.86 -26.89 -6.98
CA GLY A 111 13.44 -26.65 -6.71
C GLY A 111 12.50 -27.65 -7.39
N ALA A 112 11.22 -27.66 -7.03
CA ALA A 112 10.26 -28.70 -7.45
C ALA A 112 10.03 -28.80 -8.98
N SER A 113 10.22 -27.71 -9.72
CA SER A 113 10.22 -27.68 -11.19
C SER A 113 11.42 -28.40 -11.82
N GLY A 114 12.52 -28.52 -11.08
CA GLY A 114 13.78 -29.12 -11.48
C GLY A 114 13.75 -30.65 -11.47
N GLN A 115 12.96 -31.21 -12.37
CA GLN A 115 12.97 -32.65 -12.65
C GLN A 115 14.06 -32.98 -13.69
N THR A 116 14.69 -34.14 -13.58
CA THR A 116 15.72 -34.58 -14.54
C THR A 116 15.12 -34.67 -15.95
N ALA A 117 15.65 -33.89 -16.89
CA ALA A 117 15.25 -33.86 -18.28
C ALA A 117 16.12 -34.82 -19.12
N ASN A 118 15.77 -34.99 -20.41
CA ASN A 118 16.65 -35.69 -21.32
C ASN A 118 17.94 -34.88 -21.53
N ALA A 119 19.12 -35.51 -21.45
CA ALA A 119 20.39 -34.82 -21.66
C ALA A 119 20.46 -34.09 -23.02
N GLY A 120 19.77 -34.62 -24.04
CA GLY A 120 19.67 -33.99 -25.37
C GLY A 120 18.76 -32.74 -25.43
N ASP A 121 18.03 -32.39 -24.37
CA ASP A 121 17.25 -31.16 -24.30
C ASP A 121 18.15 -29.95 -23.96
N CYS A 122 19.26 -30.16 -23.25
CA CYS A 122 20.28 -29.15 -22.96
C CYS A 122 21.28 -29.03 -24.12
N ASN A 123 20.77 -28.59 -25.28
CA ASN A 123 21.50 -28.60 -26.56
C ASN A 123 21.90 -27.21 -27.10
N MET A 124 21.80 -26.16 -26.29
CA MET A 124 22.24 -24.82 -26.66
C MET A 124 23.71 -24.60 -26.26
N PRO A 125 24.58 -24.17 -27.19
CA PRO A 125 25.98 -23.88 -26.89
C PRO A 125 26.11 -22.66 -25.98
N CYS A 126 27.11 -22.62 -25.10
CA CYS A 126 27.40 -21.43 -24.30
C CYS A 126 27.87 -20.25 -25.16
N GLY A 127 27.49 -19.02 -24.79
CA GLY A 127 27.83 -17.79 -25.52
C GLY A 127 29.34 -17.50 -25.54
N GLY A 128 30.03 -17.74 -24.41
CA GLY A 128 31.48 -17.65 -24.27
C GLY A 128 32.25 -18.87 -24.76
N ASN A 129 31.64 -20.06 -24.81
CA ASN A 129 32.26 -21.27 -25.37
C ASN A 129 31.27 -22.17 -26.13
N SER A 130 31.37 -22.19 -27.46
CA SER A 130 30.46 -22.95 -28.31
C SER A 130 30.61 -24.47 -28.28
N THR A 131 31.54 -25.03 -27.47
CA THR A 131 31.68 -26.48 -27.25
C THR A 131 30.98 -27.00 -25.98
N GLU A 132 30.55 -26.11 -25.09
CA GLU A 132 29.89 -26.42 -23.81
C GLU A 132 28.35 -26.35 -23.90
N ALA A 133 27.64 -26.96 -22.94
CA ALA A 133 26.19 -27.08 -22.93
C ALA A 133 25.54 -26.10 -21.94
N CYS A 134 25.18 -24.90 -22.41
CA CYS A 134 24.44 -23.90 -21.62
C CYS A 134 22.93 -24.10 -21.71
N GLY A 135 22.48 -25.30 -21.34
CA GLY A 135 21.07 -25.62 -21.20
C GLY A 135 20.29 -25.60 -22.52
N GLY A 136 19.04 -25.16 -22.45
CA GLY A 136 18.09 -25.01 -23.54
C GLY A 136 16.86 -24.22 -23.11
N PRO A 137 15.82 -24.08 -23.94
CA PRO A 137 14.60 -23.37 -23.54
C PRO A 137 13.84 -24.13 -22.44
N ASN A 138 13.70 -23.54 -21.25
CA ASN A 138 13.14 -24.18 -20.05
C ASN A 138 13.96 -25.42 -19.62
N ARG A 139 15.29 -25.33 -19.71
CA ARG A 139 16.24 -26.44 -19.51
C ARG A 139 17.60 -25.97 -18.96
N LEU A 140 17.89 -26.29 -17.70
CA LEU A 140 19.17 -26.01 -17.06
C LEU A 140 20.14 -27.19 -17.22
N ASN A 141 21.38 -26.93 -17.63
CA ASN A 141 22.49 -27.88 -17.37
C ASN A 141 23.04 -27.57 -15.98
N VAL A 142 22.91 -28.50 -15.02
CA VAL A 142 23.10 -28.26 -13.59
C VAL A 142 24.40 -28.92 -13.08
N PHE A 143 25.03 -28.25 -12.13
CA PHE A 143 26.25 -28.65 -11.43
C PHE A 143 26.05 -28.57 -9.91
N HIS A 144 26.80 -29.38 -9.16
CA HIS A 144 26.80 -29.39 -7.70
C HIS A 144 28.20 -29.62 -7.14
N ASN A 145 28.50 -29.00 -5.99
CA ASN A 145 29.73 -29.24 -5.23
C ASN A 145 29.41 -29.77 -3.82
N ASP A 146 29.65 -31.07 -3.63
CA ASP A 146 29.39 -31.77 -2.37
C ASP A 146 30.26 -31.27 -1.19
N ALA A 147 31.32 -30.47 -1.47
CA ALA A 147 32.17 -29.85 -0.44
C ALA A 147 31.64 -28.50 0.07
N ILE A 148 30.61 -27.91 -0.55
CA ILE A 148 29.93 -26.70 -0.05
C ILE A 148 28.87 -27.13 0.97
N THR A 149 29.30 -27.50 2.16
CA THR A 149 28.39 -27.69 3.30
C THR A 149 27.82 -26.32 3.70
N ALA A 150 26.56 -26.08 3.34
CA ALA A 150 25.92 -24.77 3.45
C ALA A 150 26.09 -24.12 4.83
N LYS A 151 26.69 -22.92 4.85
CA LYS A 151 26.74 -22.03 6.02
C LYS A 151 26.46 -20.59 5.54
N PRO A 152 25.36 -19.95 5.98
CA PRO A 152 24.98 -18.61 5.52
C PRO A 152 25.69 -17.49 6.30
N THR A 153 25.73 -16.29 5.72
CA THR A 153 26.10 -15.05 6.40
C THR A 153 24.97 -14.02 6.33
N GLY A 154 24.28 -13.85 7.47
CA GLY A 154 23.23 -12.86 7.72
C GLY A 154 21.80 -13.44 7.71
N PRO A 155 20.88 -12.97 8.57
CA PRO A 155 21.08 -12.40 9.92
C PRO A 155 21.39 -13.51 10.96
N ALA A 156 21.47 -13.17 12.26
CA ALA A 156 21.73 -14.14 13.34
C ALA A 156 20.69 -14.07 14.47
N THR A 157 20.46 -15.20 15.12
CA THR A 157 19.32 -15.45 16.03
C THR A 157 19.73 -15.57 17.50
N ASN A 158 18.86 -15.11 18.41
CA ASN A 158 19.14 -15.05 19.85
C ASN A 158 19.11 -16.43 20.51
N ALA A 159 20.20 -16.82 21.19
CA ALA A 159 20.42 -18.14 21.80
C ALA A 159 19.46 -18.54 22.93
N GLY A 160 18.73 -17.60 23.54
CA GLY A 160 17.81 -17.84 24.65
C GLY A 160 18.45 -17.75 26.06
N PRO A 161 17.65 -17.46 27.11
CA PRO A 161 18.12 -17.36 28.49
C PRO A 161 18.39 -18.75 29.12
N PRO A 162 19.13 -18.84 30.25
CA PRO A 162 19.52 -20.12 30.86
C PRO A 162 18.36 -21.09 31.08
N GLY A 163 18.41 -22.25 30.41
CA GLY A 163 17.33 -23.26 30.39
C GLY A 163 16.52 -23.30 29.09
N TRP A 164 16.65 -22.30 28.22
CA TRP A 164 16.02 -22.22 26.89
C TRP A 164 17.11 -22.04 25.84
N GLY A 165 17.18 -22.96 24.88
CA GLY A 165 18.15 -22.91 23.78
C GLY A 165 17.46 -22.60 22.45
N PHE A 166 18.06 -21.72 21.66
CA PHE A 166 17.69 -21.53 20.26
C PHE A 166 18.10 -22.74 19.42
N VAL A 167 17.14 -23.36 18.73
CA VAL A 167 17.35 -24.62 17.97
C VAL A 167 17.27 -24.43 16.45
N GLY A 168 16.80 -23.27 15.97
CA GLY A 168 16.71 -22.97 14.54
C GLY A 168 15.66 -21.89 14.23
N CYS A 169 15.76 -21.31 13.03
CA CYS A 169 14.69 -20.51 12.44
C CYS A 169 14.08 -21.39 11.35
N TYR A 170 12.81 -21.74 11.50
CA TYR A 170 12.13 -22.71 10.64
C TYR A 170 11.20 -21.93 9.69
N THR A 171 11.26 -22.22 8.39
CA THR A 171 10.37 -21.62 7.39
C THR A 171 9.03 -22.33 7.40
N ASP A 172 7.95 -21.58 7.63
CA ASP A 172 6.60 -22.16 7.75
C ASP A 172 5.86 -22.36 6.42
N SER A 173 6.64 -22.49 5.35
CA SER A 173 6.19 -22.98 4.05
C SER A 173 6.02 -24.51 4.03
N ASN A 174 6.19 -25.19 5.17
CA ASN A 174 6.12 -26.64 5.25
C ASN A 174 5.48 -27.17 6.57
N MET A 175 4.55 -26.42 7.18
CA MET A 175 3.78 -26.94 8.33
C MET A 175 3.01 -28.18 7.92
N THR A 176 2.97 -29.16 8.82
CA THR A 176 2.09 -30.33 8.74
C THR A 176 1.57 -30.61 10.13
N VAL A 177 0.47 -31.36 10.22
CA VAL A 177 -0.05 -31.84 11.50
C VAL A 177 1.04 -32.61 12.25
N ALA A 178 1.75 -33.49 11.54
CA ALA A 178 2.83 -34.29 12.10
C ALA A 178 4.00 -33.43 12.66
N ASN A 179 4.40 -32.37 11.96
CA ASN A 179 5.47 -31.47 12.39
C ASN A 179 5.08 -30.72 13.67
N CYS A 180 3.87 -30.15 13.73
CA CYS A 180 3.41 -29.43 14.91
C CYS A 180 3.29 -30.35 16.14
N VAL A 181 2.64 -31.52 15.97
CA VAL A 181 2.50 -32.53 17.04
C VAL A 181 3.87 -32.99 17.55
N ALA A 182 4.82 -33.28 16.66
CA ALA A 182 6.15 -33.72 17.04
C ALA A 182 6.93 -32.65 17.83
N VAL A 183 6.88 -31.38 17.39
CA VAL A 183 7.56 -30.27 18.07
C VAL A 183 6.94 -30.01 19.44
N CYS A 184 5.61 -29.96 19.57
CA CYS A 184 4.95 -29.73 20.85
C CYS A 184 5.20 -30.88 21.84
N ALA A 185 5.12 -32.14 21.39
CA ALA A 185 5.40 -33.30 22.23
C ALA A 185 6.89 -33.36 22.67
N ALA A 186 7.83 -33.03 21.79
CA ALA A 186 9.26 -32.97 22.12
C ALA A 186 9.58 -31.89 23.17
N ASN A 187 8.80 -30.81 23.21
CA ASN A 187 8.90 -29.74 24.21
C ASN A 187 8.03 -29.99 25.47
N GLY A 188 7.43 -31.18 25.60
CA GLY A 188 6.70 -31.59 26.81
C GLY A 188 5.28 -31.04 26.94
N TYR A 189 4.69 -30.54 25.85
CA TYR A 189 3.29 -30.10 25.80
C TYR A 189 2.35 -31.27 25.47
N THR A 190 1.17 -31.29 26.11
CA THR A 190 0.14 -32.32 25.90
C THR A 190 -0.92 -31.93 24.88
N ILE A 191 -0.91 -30.69 24.39
CA ILE A 191 -1.81 -30.17 23.35
C ILE A 191 -0.97 -29.46 22.28
N SER A 192 -1.28 -29.74 21.02
CA SER A 192 -0.79 -28.99 19.85
C SER A 192 -1.96 -28.57 18.98
N GLY A 193 -1.95 -27.36 18.44
CA GLY A 193 -2.97 -26.86 17.51
C GLY A 193 -2.33 -26.23 16.28
N VAL A 194 -2.93 -26.41 15.11
CA VAL A 194 -2.49 -25.76 13.87
C VAL A 194 -3.59 -24.85 13.30
N GLU A 195 -3.19 -23.70 12.74
CA GLU A 195 -4.09 -22.65 12.23
C GLU A 195 -3.51 -21.99 10.96
N TYR A 196 -4.37 -21.31 10.19
CA TYR A 196 -3.96 -20.47 9.06
C TYR A 196 -3.01 -21.12 8.03
N SER A 197 -3.18 -22.42 7.73
CA SER A 197 -2.32 -23.23 6.85
C SER A 197 -0.87 -23.45 7.35
N GLY A 198 -0.32 -22.60 8.21
CA GLY A 198 1.09 -22.64 8.62
C GLY A 198 1.33 -22.57 10.11
N GLU A 199 0.46 -21.96 10.91
CA GLU A 199 0.78 -21.63 12.30
C GLU A 199 0.68 -22.86 13.21
N CYS A 200 1.60 -23.00 14.17
CA CYS A 200 1.61 -24.08 15.15
C CYS A 200 1.69 -23.55 16.59
N TYR A 201 0.81 -24.06 17.44
CA TYR A 201 0.62 -23.65 18.83
C TYR A 201 0.77 -24.84 19.77
N CYS A 202 1.53 -24.68 20.86
CA CYS A 202 1.72 -25.72 21.87
C CYS A 202 1.18 -25.28 23.24
N GLY A 203 0.58 -26.20 23.99
CA GLY A 203 0.04 -25.92 25.33
C GLY A 203 -0.28 -27.16 26.15
N ASN A 204 -0.69 -26.95 27.41
CA ASN A 204 -1.18 -28.01 28.30
C ASN A 204 -2.66 -27.81 28.71
N THR A 205 -3.22 -26.64 28.39
CA THR A 205 -4.60 -26.21 28.66
C THR A 205 -5.00 -25.17 27.61
N PHE A 206 -6.28 -25.06 27.27
CA PHE A 206 -6.78 -23.95 26.46
C PHE A 206 -6.76 -22.64 27.24
N SER A 207 -5.98 -21.66 26.76
CA SER A 207 -6.02 -20.28 27.23
C SER A 207 -7.34 -19.60 26.82
N ASN A 208 -7.73 -18.53 27.51
CA ASN A 208 -8.87 -17.67 27.18
C ASN A 208 -10.26 -18.36 27.07
N GLY A 209 -10.41 -19.58 27.58
CA GLY A 209 -11.69 -20.29 27.59
C GLY A 209 -12.06 -20.99 26.28
N GLY A 210 -11.07 -21.35 25.46
CA GLY A 210 -11.27 -22.12 24.23
C GLY A 210 -12.09 -23.40 24.44
N ALA A 211 -13.03 -23.65 23.52
CA ALA A 211 -13.97 -24.76 23.53
C ALA A 211 -14.17 -25.31 22.10
N PRO A 212 -14.71 -26.52 21.93
CA PRO A 212 -14.96 -27.09 20.60
C PRO A 212 -15.81 -26.17 19.72
N ALA A 213 -15.42 -26.04 18.45
CA ALA A 213 -16.11 -25.20 17.47
C ALA A 213 -17.56 -25.69 17.22
N PRO A 214 -18.59 -24.83 17.26
CA PRO A 214 -19.98 -25.23 16.98
C PRO A 214 -20.19 -25.79 15.57
N ASP A 215 -19.35 -25.35 14.64
CA ASP A 215 -19.25 -25.75 13.22
C ASP A 215 -18.42 -27.02 12.96
N GLY A 216 -17.90 -27.67 14.02
CA GLY A 216 -17.12 -28.90 13.89
C GLY A 216 -15.85 -28.70 13.05
N LEU A 217 -15.59 -29.63 12.12
CA LEU A 217 -14.44 -29.56 11.21
C LEU A 217 -14.63 -28.61 10.03
N ALA A 218 -15.84 -28.08 9.78
CA ALA A 218 -16.12 -27.27 8.59
C ALA A 218 -15.35 -25.93 8.56
N GLY A 219 -15.02 -25.39 9.73
CA GLY A 219 -14.16 -24.21 9.89
C GLY A 219 -12.66 -24.51 9.84
N CYS A 220 -12.24 -25.77 9.83
CA CYS A 220 -10.85 -26.22 9.72
C CYS A 220 -10.56 -26.68 8.29
N ASN A 221 -10.56 -25.72 7.36
CA ASN A 221 -10.57 -25.95 5.91
C ASN A 221 -9.35 -25.38 5.17
N MET A 222 -8.36 -24.84 5.90
CA MET A 222 -7.12 -24.33 5.32
C MET A 222 -6.10 -25.46 5.24
N ILE A 223 -5.63 -25.75 4.03
CA ILE A 223 -4.71 -26.85 3.74
C ILE A 223 -3.32 -26.55 4.33
N CYS A 224 -2.66 -27.53 4.94
CA CYS A 224 -1.32 -27.37 5.49
C CYS A 224 -0.29 -26.99 4.42
N ASN A 225 0.50 -25.94 4.66
CA ASN A 225 1.53 -25.43 3.73
C ASN A 225 2.53 -26.51 3.29
N GLY A 226 2.83 -27.49 4.15
CA GLY A 226 3.75 -28.60 3.87
C GLY A 226 3.12 -29.97 3.66
N ASN A 227 1.80 -30.07 3.69
CA ASN A 227 1.11 -31.30 3.31
C ASN A 227 -0.25 -30.94 2.70
N SER A 228 -0.31 -30.89 1.38
CA SER A 228 -1.54 -30.55 0.67
C SER A 228 -2.70 -31.55 0.88
N SER A 229 -2.43 -32.67 1.55
CA SER A 229 -3.39 -33.72 1.91
C SER A 229 -3.89 -33.63 3.37
N GLU A 230 -3.47 -32.62 4.14
CA GLU A 230 -3.89 -32.37 5.52
C GLU A 230 -4.46 -30.96 5.67
N TYR A 231 -5.40 -30.77 6.62
CA TYR A 231 -5.85 -29.46 7.06
C TYR A 231 -5.03 -28.97 8.26
N CYS A 232 -4.71 -27.67 8.26
CA CYS A 232 -4.04 -26.95 9.32
C CYS A 232 -4.93 -25.79 9.80
N GLY A 233 -6.09 -26.14 10.36
CA GLY A 233 -7.06 -25.21 10.92
C GLY A 233 -7.76 -24.34 9.86
N GLY A 234 -8.06 -23.10 10.21
CA GLY A 234 -8.75 -22.13 9.36
C GLY A 234 -8.45 -20.69 9.74
N PRO A 235 -9.18 -19.69 9.21
CA PRO A 235 -8.85 -18.28 9.45
C PRO A 235 -9.05 -17.77 10.90
N ASN A 236 -9.78 -18.53 11.73
CA ASN A 236 -10.05 -18.29 13.16
C ASN A 236 -10.41 -19.63 13.85
N ARG A 237 -9.69 -20.71 13.52
CA ARG A 237 -9.99 -22.10 13.93
C ARG A 237 -8.70 -22.91 14.02
N LEU A 238 -8.54 -23.65 15.12
CA LEU A 238 -7.43 -24.57 15.34
C LEU A 238 -7.87 -26.02 15.11
N ASP A 239 -7.13 -26.77 14.31
CA ASP A 239 -7.15 -28.24 14.40
C ASP A 239 -6.29 -28.67 15.59
N VAL A 240 -6.90 -29.31 16.59
CA VAL A 240 -6.26 -29.58 17.90
C VAL A 240 -6.03 -31.08 18.14
N TYR A 241 -4.79 -31.40 18.49
CA TYR A 241 -4.29 -32.73 18.78
C TYR A 241 -3.84 -32.81 20.24
N VAL A 242 -4.18 -33.90 20.92
CA VAL A 242 -3.92 -34.07 22.35
C VAL A 242 -3.14 -35.36 22.58
N LEU A 243 -2.01 -35.27 23.29
CA LEU A 243 -1.11 -36.37 23.57
C LEU A 243 -1.82 -37.44 24.42
N GLY A 244 -1.97 -38.64 23.86
CA GLY A 244 -2.70 -39.74 24.49
C GLY A 244 -4.22 -39.72 24.28
N ALA A 245 -4.76 -38.75 23.53
CA ALA A 245 -6.12 -38.85 23.02
C ALA A 245 -6.22 -39.88 21.89
N ARG A 246 -7.41 -40.45 21.71
CA ARG A 246 -7.68 -41.47 20.70
C ARG A 246 -7.92 -40.79 19.34
N SER A 247 -7.12 -41.12 18.32
CA SER A 247 -7.33 -40.62 16.96
C SER A 247 -8.72 -41.00 16.43
N ILE A 248 -9.31 -40.08 15.66
CA ILE A 248 -10.59 -40.25 14.95
C ILE A 248 -10.41 -40.43 13.43
N ILE A 249 -9.16 -40.46 12.94
CA ILE A 249 -8.79 -40.73 11.54
C ILE A 249 -7.74 -41.85 11.53
N ALA A 250 -7.86 -42.83 10.62
CA ALA A 250 -7.31 -44.18 10.80
C ALA A 250 -6.17 -44.55 9.82
N PRO A 251 -5.01 -45.06 10.29
CA PRO A 251 -3.88 -45.50 9.46
C PRO A 251 -3.73 -47.04 9.37
N ASP A 252 -4.86 -47.76 9.34
CA ASP A 252 -4.91 -49.21 9.63
C ASP A 252 -5.55 -50.05 8.49
N TRP A 253 -5.66 -49.53 7.27
CA TRP A 253 -6.27 -50.25 6.13
C TRP A 253 -5.22 -50.77 5.14
N ALA A 254 -5.30 -52.04 4.77
CA ALA A 254 -4.39 -52.69 3.82
C ALA A 254 -5.12 -53.10 2.52
N PRO A 255 -4.56 -52.85 1.33
CA PRO A 255 -5.16 -53.22 0.05
C PRO A 255 -5.13 -54.74 -0.16
N LEU A 256 -6.24 -55.31 -0.61
CA LEU A 256 -6.38 -56.71 -0.99
C LEU A 256 -6.53 -56.93 -2.50
N GLY A 257 -6.72 -55.86 -3.28
CA GLY A 257 -6.76 -55.87 -4.74
C GLY A 257 -8.17 -55.88 -5.33
N CYS A 258 -8.27 -56.30 -6.59
CA CYS A 258 -9.54 -56.29 -7.34
C CYS A 258 -10.37 -57.56 -7.05
N TYR A 259 -11.64 -57.38 -6.73
CA TYR A 259 -12.60 -58.45 -6.41
C TYR A 259 -13.77 -58.42 -7.40
N THR A 260 -14.34 -59.59 -7.71
CA THR A 260 -15.59 -59.67 -8.48
C THR A 260 -16.75 -59.17 -7.64
N ASP A 261 -17.62 -58.36 -8.23
CA ASP A 261 -18.88 -57.93 -7.61
C ASP A 261 -20.08 -58.16 -8.54
N SER A 262 -21.31 -57.93 -8.07
CA SER A 262 -22.51 -57.96 -8.90
C SER A 262 -23.66 -57.14 -8.31
N VAL A 263 -24.26 -56.27 -9.12
CA VAL A 263 -25.43 -55.45 -8.73
C VAL A 263 -26.64 -56.25 -8.24
N THR A 264 -26.77 -57.53 -8.59
CA THR A 264 -27.86 -58.42 -8.12
C THR A 264 -27.48 -59.28 -6.92
N ALA A 265 -26.20 -59.36 -6.57
CA ALA A 265 -25.67 -60.22 -5.50
C ALA A 265 -24.32 -59.69 -4.97
N ARG A 266 -24.35 -58.51 -4.33
CA ARG A 266 -23.15 -57.76 -3.92
C ARG A 266 -22.19 -58.55 -3.03
N THR A 267 -20.89 -58.41 -3.29
CA THR A 267 -19.77 -59.02 -2.54
C THR A 267 -19.56 -58.33 -1.18
N LEU A 268 -19.75 -57.01 -1.12
CA LEU A 268 -19.84 -56.22 0.11
C LEU A 268 -21.23 -55.59 0.15
N SER A 269 -22.02 -55.89 1.20
CA SER A 269 -23.47 -55.69 1.14
C SER A 269 -23.98 -54.32 1.60
N VAL A 270 -23.11 -53.47 2.16
CA VAL A 270 -23.52 -52.19 2.77
C VAL A 270 -22.92 -51.03 1.97
N GLY A 271 -23.73 -50.38 1.13
CA GLY A 271 -23.32 -49.13 0.48
C GLY A 271 -23.25 -47.98 1.48
N MET A 272 -22.17 -47.18 1.43
CA MET A 272 -21.94 -46.08 2.35
C MET A 272 -21.80 -44.74 1.61
N PRO A 273 -22.44 -43.66 2.08
CA PRO A 273 -22.16 -42.31 1.60
C PRO A 273 -20.75 -41.87 2.05
N VAL A 274 -19.98 -41.30 1.13
CA VAL A 274 -18.69 -40.68 1.46
C VAL A 274 -18.84 -39.20 1.81
N PRO A 275 -18.01 -38.67 2.74
CA PRO A 275 -17.96 -37.24 3.03
C PRO A 275 -17.74 -36.41 1.76
N GLY A 276 -18.49 -35.31 1.61
CA GLY A 276 -18.45 -34.49 0.39
C GLY A 276 -19.16 -35.08 -0.84
N GLY A 277 -19.77 -36.26 -0.73
CA GLY A 277 -20.59 -36.87 -1.80
C GLY A 277 -19.79 -37.55 -2.92
N PRO A 278 -20.47 -38.10 -3.95
CA PRO A 278 -19.84 -38.96 -4.97
C PRO A 278 -18.75 -38.29 -5.82
N ALA A 279 -18.71 -36.94 -5.86
CA ALA A 279 -17.63 -36.19 -6.50
C ALA A 279 -16.33 -36.17 -5.69
N ASN A 280 -16.39 -36.41 -4.37
CA ASN A 280 -15.24 -36.46 -3.46
C ASN A 280 -14.87 -37.90 -3.06
N MET A 281 -15.23 -38.90 -3.88
CA MET A 281 -14.86 -40.30 -3.64
C MET A 281 -13.35 -40.49 -3.73
N THR A 282 -12.74 -41.00 -2.66
CA THR A 282 -11.37 -41.55 -2.62
C THR A 282 -11.39 -42.87 -1.84
N GLN A 283 -10.31 -43.65 -1.92
CA GLN A 283 -10.14 -44.89 -1.18
C GLN A 283 -10.20 -44.63 0.34
N GLU A 284 -9.58 -43.56 0.82
CA GLU A 284 -9.51 -43.14 2.23
C GLU A 284 -10.88 -42.69 2.73
N ASN A 285 -11.61 -41.87 1.96
CA ASN A 285 -12.96 -41.44 2.32
C ASN A 285 -13.90 -42.65 2.46
N CYS A 286 -13.77 -43.67 1.61
CA CYS A 286 -14.52 -44.91 1.75
C CYS A 286 -14.06 -45.75 2.96
N GLN A 287 -12.75 -45.95 3.14
CA GLN A 287 -12.18 -46.66 4.28
C GLN A 287 -12.57 -46.04 5.62
N GLN A 288 -12.57 -44.70 5.72
CA GLN A 288 -13.01 -43.96 6.91
C GLN A 288 -14.51 -44.12 7.17
N ALA A 289 -15.35 -44.04 6.13
CA ALA A 289 -16.79 -44.28 6.24
C ALA A 289 -17.11 -45.71 6.71
N CYS A 290 -16.41 -46.72 6.18
CA CYS A 290 -16.52 -48.11 6.62
C CYS A 290 -16.05 -48.29 8.08
N PHE A 291 -14.89 -47.72 8.43
CA PHE A 291 -14.31 -47.84 9.77
C PHE A 291 -15.18 -47.18 10.85
N ALA A 292 -15.64 -45.95 10.60
CA ALA A 292 -16.54 -45.23 11.49
C ALA A 292 -17.87 -45.98 11.72
N SER A 293 -18.26 -46.83 10.76
CA SER A 293 -19.46 -47.67 10.81
C SER A 293 -19.19 -49.09 11.35
N ASN A 294 -18.01 -49.34 11.93
CA ASN A 294 -17.57 -50.64 12.48
C ASN A 294 -17.51 -51.80 11.46
N TYR A 295 -17.15 -51.50 10.21
CA TYR A 295 -16.80 -52.48 9.19
C TYR A 295 -15.29 -52.59 9.03
N ASN A 296 -14.79 -53.83 8.91
CA ASN A 296 -13.37 -54.15 8.73
C ASN A 296 -12.99 -54.53 7.30
N ILE A 297 -13.93 -54.50 6.36
CA ILE A 297 -13.70 -54.59 4.91
C ILE A 297 -14.36 -53.38 4.24
N SER A 298 -13.63 -52.72 3.36
CA SER A 298 -14.12 -51.66 2.47
C SER A 298 -13.87 -52.06 1.02
N GLY A 299 -14.64 -51.49 0.10
CA GLY A 299 -14.42 -51.63 -1.32
C GLY A 299 -15.08 -50.50 -2.10
N VAL A 300 -14.35 -49.98 -3.09
CA VAL A 300 -14.82 -48.89 -3.96
C VAL A 300 -15.16 -49.42 -5.35
N GLU A 301 -16.27 -48.97 -5.92
CA GLU A 301 -16.77 -49.32 -7.25
C GLU A 301 -17.03 -48.07 -8.12
N TYR A 302 -16.93 -48.26 -9.43
CA TYR A 302 -17.49 -47.35 -10.44
C TYR A 302 -17.12 -45.87 -10.26
N SER A 303 -15.87 -45.56 -9.91
CA SER A 303 -15.34 -44.21 -9.62
C SER A 303 -15.89 -43.50 -8.38
N GLN A 304 -17.08 -43.87 -7.90
CA GLN A 304 -17.90 -43.00 -7.05
C GLN A 304 -18.75 -43.72 -5.99
N GLU A 305 -18.69 -45.05 -5.92
CA GLU A 305 -19.46 -45.86 -4.97
C GLU A 305 -18.55 -46.48 -3.91
N CYS A 306 -19.00 -46.49 -2.65
CA CYS A 306 -18.30 -47.10 -1.53
C CYS A 306 -19.18 -48.19 -0.90
N TYR A 307 -18.61 -49.35 -0.65
CA TYR A 307 -19.25 -50.50 -0.05
C TYR A 307 -18.42 -51.07 1.11
N CYS A 308 -19.09 -51.57 2.13
CA CYS A 308 -18.48 -52.10 3.35
C CYS A 308 -19.10 -53.45 3.74
N ASP A 309 -18.33 -54.26 4.47
CA ASP A 309 -18.86 -55.43 5.18
C ASP A 309 -17.88 -55.87 6.28
N ASN A 310 -18.22 -56.93 7.01
CA ASN A 310 -17.28 -57.64 7.88
C ASN A 310 -16.90 -59.04 7.35
N GLN A 311 -17.37 -59.39 6.14
CA GLN A 311 -17.12 -60.65 5.43
C GLN A 311 -17.50 -60.53 3.95
N TYR A 312 -16.85 -61.29 3.07
CA TYR A 312 -17.27 -61.42 1.67
C TYR A 312 -18.55 -62.26 1.55
N ARG A 313 -19.49 -61.80 0.72
CA ARG A 313 -20.77 -62.49 0.49
C ARG A 313 -20.90 -63.00 -0.94
N ASN A 314 -21.92 -63.82 -1.18
CA ASN A 314 -22.35 -64.26 -2.52
C ASN A 314 -21.28 -64.94 -3.40
N GLY A 315 -20.21 -65.48 -2.78
CA GLY A 315 -19.10 -66.11 -3.50
C GLY A 315 -18.05 -65.13 -4.03
N GLY A 316 -18.12 -63.85 -3.66
CA GLY A 316 -17.16 -62.83 -4.04
C GLY A 316 -15.74 -63.14 -3.54
N GLY A 317 -14.75 -62.90 -4.40
CA GLY A 317 -13.34 -63.13 -4.14
C GLY A 317 -12.45 -62.39 -5.14
N PRO A 318 -11.11 -62.55 -5.03
CA PRO A 318 -10.16 -61.92 -5.94
C PRO A 318 -10.47 -62.25 -7.39
N ALA A 319 -10.45 -61.24 -8.25
CA ALA A 319 -10.85 -61.38 -9.64
C ALA A 319 -9.82 -62.21 -10.44
N ALA A 320 -10.29 -63.21 -11.18
CA ALA A 320 -9.43 -64.16 -11.90
C ALA A 320 -8.68 -63.53 -13.10
N ASP A 321 -9.10 -62.33 -13.51
CA ASP A 321 -8.46 -61.45 -14.49
C ASP A 321 -7.46 -60.47 -13.85
N GLY A 322 -7.18 -60.60 -12.54
CA GLY A 322 -6.25 -59.75 -11.81
C GLY A 322 -6.83 -58.35 -11.61
N THR A 323 -6.04 -57.30 -11.88
CA THR A 323 -6.48 -55.90 -11.77
C THR A 323 -7.20 -55.38 -13.00
N ALA A 324 -7.27 -56.15 -14.10
CA ALA A 324 -7.70 -55.64 -15.42
C ALA A 324 -9.13 -55.06 -15.45
N GLY A 325 -10.03 -55.56 -14.59
CA GLY A 325 -11.40 -55.05 -14.45
C GLY A 325 -11.57 -53.89 -13.46
N CYS A 326 -10.54 -53.58 -12.68
CA CYS A 326 -10.51 -52.44 -11.76
C CYS A 326 -9.69 -51.32 -12.41
N ASN A 327 -10.36 -50.49 -13.21
CA ASN A 327 -9.74 -49.59 -14.17
C ASN A 327 -10.39 -48.20 -14.23
N MET A 328 -11.26 -47.86 -13.28
CA MET A 328 -11.92 -46.56 -13.19
C MET A 328 -11.28 -45.73 -12.08
N ASN A 329 -10.83 -44.52 -12.39
CA ASN A 329 -10.19 -43.62 -11.43
C ASN A 329 -11.22 -43.05 -10.44
N CYS A 330 -10.82 -42.74 -9.21
CA CYS A 330 -11.74 -42.16 -8.22
C CYS A 330 -12.13 -40.72 -8.58
N ASN A 331 -13.38 -40.32 -8.36
CA ASN A 331 -13.86 -38.97 -8.71
C ASN A 331 -13.18 -37.86 -7.90
N GLY A 332 -12.91 -38.10 -6.61
CA GLY A 332 -12.26 -37.15 -5.69
C GLY A 332 -10.74 -37.20 -5.73
N ASN A 333 -10.15 -38.26 -6.27
CA ASN A 333 -8.73 -38.34 -6.56
C ASN A 333 -8.48 -39.16 -7.84
N THR A 334 -8.13 -38.50 -8.93
CA THR A 334 -7.89 -39.16 -10.22
C THR A 334 -6.64 -40.04 -10.25
N ASP A 335 -5.75 -39.95 -9.26
CA ASP A 335 -4.55 -40.79 -9.18
C ASP A 335 -4.82 -42.15 -8.50
N GLU A 336 -6.00 -42.32 -7.89
CA GLU A 336 -6.46 -43.57 -7.28
C GLU A 336 -7.41 -44.36 -8.20
N VAL A 337 -7.50 -45.68 -7.98
CA VAL A 337 -8.41 -46.58 -8.70
C VAL A 337 -9.59 -46.97 -7.81
N CYS A 338 -10.80 -46.65 -8.24
CA CYS A 338 -12.08 -46.95 -7.58
C CYS A 338 -12.88 -48.01 -8.35
N GLY A 339 -12.30 -49.21 -8.49
CA GLY A 339 -12.98 -50.37 -9.06
C GLY A 339 -13.26 -50.25 -10.55
N GLY A 340 -14.38 -50.85 -10.98
CA GLY A 340 -14.87 -50.85 -12.34
C GLY A 340 -16.22 -51.56 -12.42
N PRO A 341 -16.80 -51.77 -13.62
CA PRO A 341 -18.14 -52.37 -13.74
C PRO A 341 -18.17 -53.81 -13.24
N ASN A 342 -18.89 -54.09 -12.12
CA ASN A 342 -18.92 -55.39 -11.43
C ASN A 342 -17.54 -55.78 -10.84
N ARG A 343 -16.78 -54.80 -10.34
CA ARG A 343 -15.40 -54.95 -9.85
C ARG A 343 -15.08 -53.95 -8.74
N LEU A 344 -14.76 -54.46 -7.54
CA LEU A 344 -14.39 -53.65 -6.37
C LEU A 344 -12.86 -53.62 -6.17
N ASN A 345 -12.26 -52.46 -5.94
CA ASN A 345 -10.96 -52.40 -5.25
C ASN A 345 -11.22 -52.55 -3.75
N VAL A 346 -10.73 -53.63 -3.14
CA VAL A 346 -11.05 -54.01 -1.75
C VAL A 346 -9.86 -53.79 -0.81
N PHE A 347 -10.16 -53.34 0.41
CA PHE A 347 -9.22 -53.14 1.52
C PHE A 347 -9.74 -53.83 2.78
N THR A 348 -8.83 -54.18 3.69
CA THR A 348 -9.18 -54.75 5.01
C THR A 348 -8.46 -54.02 6.13
N TYR A 349 -9.14 -53.87 7.27
CA TYR A 349 -8.59 -53.23 8.45
C TYR A 349 -7.64 -54.19 9.18
N VAL A 350 -6.35 -53.86 9.18
CA VAL A 350 -5.25 -54.61 9.82
C VAL A 350 -4.95 -54.16 11.26
N GLY A 351 -5.57 -53.06 11.72
CA GLY A 351 -5.48 -52.61 13.10
C GLY A 351 -6.04 -53.64 14.09
N ARG A 352 -5.45 -53.72 15.29
CA ARG A 352 -5.77 -54.77 16.26
C ARG A 352 -7.17 -54.58 16.85
N SER A 353 -8.11 -55.43 16.42
CA SER A 353 -9.53 -55.38 16.81
C SER A 353 -9.77 -55.27 18.32
N PRO A 354 -10.78 -54.48 18.78
CA PRO A 354 -11.20 -54.45 20.18
C PRO A 354 -11.61 -55.84 20.67
N SER A 355 -10.79 -56.43 21.54
CA SER A 355 -11.06 -57.76 22.09
C SER A 355 -12.34 -57.75 22.93
N ALA A 356 -13.21 -58.72 22.69
CA ALA A 356 -14.43 -58.91 23.45
C ALA A 356 -14.15 -59.08 24.95
N THR A 357 -15.03 -58.54 25.80
CA THR A 357 -15.16 -58.98 27.20
C THR A 357 -16.63 -59.26 27.50
N THR A 358 -16.88 -60.45 28.04
CA THR A 358 -18.19 -61.07 28.25
C THR A 358 -18.69 -60.90 29.68
N THR A 359 -20.01 -60.71 29.84
CA THR A 359 -20.89 -61.26 30.91
C THR A 359 -22.33 -60.79 30.62
N SER A 360 -23.24 -61.63 30.10
CA SER A 360 -24.17 -62.54 30.82
C SER A 360 -25.27 -61.81 31.63
N ALA A 361 -26.57 -62.11 31.57
CA ALA A 361 -27.41 -63.05 30.78
C ALA A 361 -28.87 -62.48 30.76
N LEU A 362 -29.97 -63.04 30.23
CA LEU A 362 -30.42 -64.39 29.82
C LEU A 362 -31.14 -64.31 28.43
N ALA A 363 -31.22 -65.36 27.61
CA ALA A 363 -32.16 -66.52 27.59
C ALA A 363 -33.66 -66.13 27.42
N ALA A 364 -34.46 -66.76 26.53
CA ALA A 364 -34.23 -67.91 25.64
C ALA A 364 -35.26 -68.00 24.49
N ALA A 365 -34.95 -68.84 23.47
CA ALA A 365 -35.89 -69.65 22.66
C ALA A 365 -36.95 -68.93 21.78
N SER A 366 -37.35 -69.42 20.60
CA SER A 366 -36.86 -70.52 19.73
C SER A 366 -37.68 -70.53 18.42
N THR A 367 -37.14 -71.10 17.33
CA THR A 367 -37.88 -71.80 16.23
C THR A 367 -38.95 -71.03 15.41
N GLN A 368 -39.24 -71.30 14.12
CA GLN A 368 -38.56 -71.96 12.98
C GLN A 368 -39.44 -71.73 11.73
N SER A 369 -38.86 -71.76 10.53
CA SER A 369 -39.45 -72.12 9.20
C SER A 369 -40.92 -71.80 8.79
N GLY A 370 -41.07 -71.30 7.55
CA GLY A 370 -42.33 -71.31 6.77
C GLY A 370 -42.36 -70.20 5.69
N VAL A 371 -41.76 -70.40 4.50
CA VAL A 371 -42.37 -70.98 3.28
C VAL A 371 -43.40 -70.07 2.58
N SER A 372 -43.15 -69.83 1.27
CA SER A 372 -43.98 -69.34 0.15
C SER A 372 -45.48 -69.12 0.40
N THR A 373 -46.14 -68.08 -0.15
CA THR A 373 -46.41 -67.98 -1.62
C THR A 373 -46.77 -66.59 -2.16
N VAL A 374 -46.64 -66.49 -3.48
CA VAL A 374 -46.97 -65.43 -4.45
C VAL A 374 -48.45 -64.96 -4.44
N GLN A 375 -48.72 -63.67 -4.71
CA GLN A 375 -49.52 -63.14 -5.86
C GLN A 375 -50.48 -61.93 -5.59
N THR A 376 -50.35 -60.89 -6.45
CA THR A 376 -51.36 -59.91 -6.97
C THR A 376 -52.18 -58.97 -6.07
N THR A 377 -51.91 -57.66 -6.24
CA THR A 377 -52.84 -56.57 -6.67
C THR A 377 -54.36 -56.73 -6.40
N SER A 378 -55.10 -55.79 -5.82
CA SER A 378 -55.27 -54.37 -6.22
C SER A 378 -56.25 -53.60 -5.28
N SER A 379 -56.16 -52.26 -5.20
CA SER A 379 -57.22 -51.22 -4.97
C SER A 379 -58.49 -51.54 -4.13
N SER A 380 -59.00 -50.70 -3.21
CA SER A 380 -58.81 -49.25 -2.98
C SER A 380 -59.31 -48.76 -1.59
N THR A 381 -58.96 -47.51 -1.23
CA THR A 381 -59.69 -46.55 -0.37
C THR A 381 -60.00 -46.89 1.11
N ALA A 382 -59.29 -46.22 2.03
CA ALA A 382 -59.71 -45.86 3.39
C ALA A 382 -59.07 -44.50 3.79
N PRO A 383 -59.60 -43.75 4.78
CA PRO A 383 -59.40 -42.30 4.88
C PRO A 383 -58.27 -41.83 5.82
N ALA A 384 -57.85 -40.56 5.59
CA ALA A 384 -57.21 -39.63 6.52
C ALA A 384 -56.38 -40.22 7.67
N THR A 385 -55.06 -40.35 7.45
CA THR A 385 -54.07 -40.59 8.51
C THR A 385 -53.15 -39.39 8.68
N THR A 386 -53.01 -38.95 9.93
CA THR A 386 -52.00 -38.01 10.43
C THR A 386 -50.60 -38.44 9.99
N PRO A 387 -49.66 -37.52 9.66
CA PRO A 387 -48.30 -37.88 9.32
C PRO A 387 -47.66 -38.62 10.52
N THR A 388 -47.31 -39.87 10.30
CA THR A 388 -46.91 -40.79 11.36
C THR A 388 -45.39 -40.89 11.41
N SER A 389 -44.80 -40.36 12.49
CA SER A 389 -43.40 -40.51 12.93
C SER A 389 -42.29 -40.32 11.88
N ALA A 390 -41.71 -39.12 11.86
CA ALA A 390 -40.29 -38.97 11.50
C ALA A 390 -39.44 -39.87 12.42
N ALA A 391 -38.43 -40.53 11.86
CA ALA A 391 -37.64 -41.56 12.53
C ALA A 391 -36.51 -40.91 13.35
N GLN A 392 -36.84 -40.44 14.56
CA GLN A 392 -35.92 -39.78 15.51
C GLN A 392 -34.99 -38.74 14.84
N LEU A 393 -35.57 -37.58 14.50
CA LEU A 393 -34.78 -36.40 14.14
C LEU A 393 -33.69 -36.16 15.22
N PRO A 394 -32.41 -35.94 14.82
CA PRO A 394 -31.30 -35.87 15.78
C PRO A 394 -31.42 -34.63 16.68
N GLY A 395 -31.55 -34.80 17.99
CA GLY A 395 -31.61 -33.70 18.95
C GLY A 395 -33.04 -33.18 19.24
N ASN A 396 -33.22 -31.87 19.31
CA ASN A 396 -34.48 -31.21 19.67
C ASN A 396 -35.26 -30.63 18.47
N TRP A 397 -34.97 -31.13 17.27
CA TRP A 397 -35.67 -30.73 16.04
C TRP A 397 -37.11 -31.22 16.05
N THR A 398 -38.01 -30.33 15.67
CA THR A 398 -39.45 -30.62 15.67
C THR A 398 -40.12 -29.92 14.49
N TYR A 399 -41.11 -30.58 13.89
CA TYR A 399 -41.92 -29.99 12.82
C TYR A 399 -42.63 -28.74 13.32
N ARG A 400 -42.81 -27.75 12.42
CA ARG A 400 -43.39 -26.43 12.71
C ARG A 400 -44.62 -26.13 11.85
N GLY A 401 -44.94 -27.00 10.90
CA GLY A 401 -46.08 -26.88 10.00
C GLY A 401 -45.65 -26.66 8.54
N CYS A 402 -46.64 -26.73 7.65
CA CYS A 402 -46.49 -26.35 6.26
C CYS A 402 -46.54 -24.81 6.13
N TYR A 403 -45.50 -24.21 5.54
CA TYR A 403 -45.43 -22.78 5.29
C TYR A 403 -45.63 -22.46 3.80
N ILE A 404 -46.23 -21.32 3.52
CA ILE A 404 -46.36 -20.78 2.16
C ILE A 404 -45.01 -20.17 1.78
N ASP A 405 -44.33 -20.77 0.82
CA ASP A 405 -43.12 -20.20 0.22
C ASP A 405 -43.47 -19.27 -0.95
N ASN A 406 -42.56 -18.34 -1.29
CA ASN A 406 -42.70 -17.33 -2.33
C ASN A 406 -43.92 -16.40 -2.20
N ALA A 407 -44.63 -16.39 -1.07
CA ALA A 407 -45.76 -15.50 -0.80
C ALA A 407 -45.38 -14.01 -0.86
N ASN A 408 -44.21 -13.67 -0.30
CA ASN A 408 -43.57 -12.35 -0.39
C ASN A 408 -42.09 -12.51 -0.82
N GLY A 409 -41.77 -13.55 -1.60
CA GLY A 409 -40.41 -14.04 -1.82
C GLY A 409 -40.06 -15.27 -0.96
N ARG A 410 -38.90 -15.87 -1.24
CA ARG A 410 -38.43 -17.14 -0.67
C ARG A 410 -38.26 -17.05 0.85
N ILE A 411 -38.79 -17.99 1.61
CA ILE A 411 -38.80 -17.91 3.09
C ILE A 411 -37.54 -18.49 3.76
N LEU A 412 -36.68 -19.19 3.00
CA LEU A 412 -35.34 -19.64 3.36
C LEU A 412 -34.41 -19.52 2.13
N MET A 413 -33.32 -18.76 2.21
CA MET A 413 -32.48 -18.43 1.04
C MET A 413 -31.43 -19.48 0.68
N ASN A 414 -30.93 -20.27 1.64
CA ASN A 414 -29.81 -21.19 1.41
C ASN A 414 -30.33 -22.56 0.95
N GLU A 415 -30.56 -22.70 -0.35
CA GLU A 415 -30.90 -23.96 -1.02
C GLU A 415 -29.64 -24.83 -1.17
N LEU A 416 -29.68 -26.06 -0.63
CA LEU A 416 -28.69 -27.08 -0.90
C LEU A 416 -28.96 -27.72 -2.29
N PRO A 417 -27.94 -28.29 -2.97
CA PRO A 417 -28.16 -28.98 -4.23
C PRO A 417 -29.27 -30.06 -4.14
N ASP A 418 -30.12 -30.08 -5.17
CA ASP A 418 -31.19 -31.07 -5.36
C ASP A 418 -30.73 -32.50 -5.04
N ASN A 419 -31.51 -33.21 -4.22
CA ASN A 419 -31.19 -34.57 -3.79
C ASN A 419 -32.32 -35.55 -4.16
N ASP A 420 -32.06 -36.44 -5.12
CA ASP A 420 -33.01 -37.48 -5.54
C ASP A 420 -33.22 -38.58 -4.46
N ALA A 421 -32.45 -38.54 -3.37
CA ALA A 421 -32.61 -39.37 -2.17
C ALA A 421 -32.89 -38.53 -0.90
N LEU A 422 -33.61 -37.41 -1.04
CA LEU A 422 -33.94 -36.54 0.09
C LEU A 422 -34.87 -37.23 1.09
N THR A 423 -34.57 -37.08 2.38
CA THR A 423 -35.45 -37.42 3.51
C THR A 423 -35.50 -36.24 4.47
N ILE A 424 -36.48 -36.23 5.38
CA ILE A 424 -36.56 -35.21 6.43
C ILE A 424 -35.29 -35.27 7.28
N GLU A 425 -34.86 -36.46 7.68
CA GLU A 425 -33.69 -36.72 8.52
C GLU A 425 -32.39 -36.22 7.86
N ASN A 426 -32.15 -36.51 6.57
CA ASN A 426 -30.90 -36.12 5.93
C ASN A 426 -30.82 -34.62 5.63
N CYS A 427 -31.95 -33.97 5.32
CA CYS A 427 -32.01 -32.51 5.21
C CYS A 427 -31.76 -31.84 6.57
N VAL A 428 -32.46 -32.29 7.61
CA VAL A 428 -32.30 -31.77 8.98
C VAL A 428 -30.87 -31.96 9.47
N GLN A 429 -30.28 -33.14 9.27
CA GLN A 429 -28.91 -33.43 9.71
C GLN A 429 -27.87 -32.59 8.94
N THR A 430 -28.04 -32.40 7.64
CA THR A 430 -27.12 -31.58 6.82
C THR A 430 -27.17 -30.12 7.27
N CYS A 431 -28.35 -29.51 7.38
CA CYS A 431 -28.47 -28.14 7.87
C CYS A 431 -28.00 -27.98 9.33
N ALA A 432 -28.29 -28.95 10.21
CA ALA A 432 -27.80 -28.93 11.58
C ALA A 432 -26.26 -28.97 11.66
N SER A 433 -25.57 -29.70 10.76
CA SER A 433 -24.10 -29.68 10.67
C SER A 433 -23.52 -28.33 10.24
N GLN A 434 -24.32 -27.47 9.59
CA GLN A 434 -23.96 -26.09 9.26
C GLN A 434 -24.33 -25.09 10.38
N GLY A 435 -24.73 -25.56 11.57
CA GLY A 435 -25.14 -24.72 12.70
C GLY A 435 -26.50 -24.04 12.55
N MET A 436 -27.27 -24.40 11.51
CA MET A 436 -28.57 -23.78 11.21
C MET A 436 -29.68 -24.32 12.14
N THR A 437 -30.65 -23.47 12.50
CA THR A 437 -31.71 -23.80 13.48
C THR A 437 -33.10 -24.01 12.86
N VAL A 438 -33.25 -23.72 11.56
CA VAL A 438 -34.46 -23.85 10.76
C VAL A 438 -34.14 -24.57 9.46
N VAL A 439 -35.05 -25.46 9.04
CA VAL A 439 -34.93 -26.30 7.86
C VAL A 439 -36.25 -26.30 7.11
N GLY A 440 -36.19 -26.18 5.78
CA GLY A 440 -37.35 -26.31 4.91
C GLY A 440 -37.11 -27.37 3.84
N LEU A 441 -38.13 -28.16 3.55
CA LEU A 441 -38.13 -29.12 2.46
C LEU A 441 -39.21 -28.71 1.45
N GLU A 442 -38.82 -28.59 0.18
CA GLU A 442 -39.71 -28.23 -0.93
C GLU A 442 -39.61 -29.25 -2.06
N TYR A 443 -40.68 -29.36 -2.85
CA TYR A 443 -40.69 -29.99 -4.16
C TYR A 443 -40.04 -31.40 -4.24
N SER A 444 -40.29 -32.25 -3.22
CA SER A 444 -39.80 -33.63 -3.08
C SER A 444 -38.30 -33.78 -2.81
N LYS A 445 -37.45 -32.97 -3.44
CA LYS A 445 -35.98 -33.14 -3.51
C LYS A 445 -35.16 -31.91 -3.12
N GLN A 446 -35.79 -30.78 -2.81
CA GLN A 446 -35.09 -29.53 -2.44
C GLN A 446 -35.00 -29.39 -0.92
N CYS A 447 -33.83 -29.00 -0.43
CA CYS A 447 -33.54 -28.82 0.99
C CYS A 447 -32.99 -27.41 1.23
N PHE A 448 -33.55 -26.70 2.21
CA PHE A 448 -33.21 -25.32 2.52
C PHE A 448 -32.81 -25.20 3.99
N CYS A 449 -31.70 -24.49 4.25
CA CYS A 449 -31.22 -24.23 5.59
C CYS A 449 -31.36 -22.75 5.97
N GLY A 450 -31.51 -22.46 7.27
CA GLY A 450 -31.44 -21.09 7.79
C GLY A 450 -31.51 -21.03 9.31
N SER A 451 -31.38 -19.82 9.87
CA SER A 451 -31.53 -19.58 11.33
C SER A 451 -32.83 -18.86 11.70
N SER A 452 -33.64 -18.51 10.71
CA SER A 452 -34.93 -17.84 10.84
C SER A 452 -35.74 -18.00 9.56
N ILE A 453 -37.07 -17.92 9.65
CA ILE A 453 -37.95 -17.77 8.49
C ILE A 453 -37.97 -16.30 8.10
N ILE A 454 -37.78 -15.98 6.81
CA ILE A 454 -37.80 -14.59 6.30
C ILE A 454 -39.11 -14.29 5.54
N ASN A 455 -39.22 -13.08 4.96
CA ASN A 455 -40.33 -12.67 4.09
C ASN A 455 -41.72 -12.78 4.75
N ALA A 456 -41.78 -12.62 6.08
CA ALA A 456 -42.96 -12.84 6.91
C ALA A 456 -43.66 -14.19 6.64
N GLY A 457 -42.88 -15.26 6.41
CA GLY A 457 -43.39 -16.58 6.04
C GLY A 457 -44.55 -17.04 6.94
N THR A 458 -45.69 -17.31 6.32
CA THR A 458 -46.94 -17.69 6.99
C THR A 458 -47.21 -19.19 6.86
N LEU A 459 -47.92 -19.74 7.85
CA LEU A 459 -48.48 -21.08 7.75
C LEU A 459 -49.51 -21.15 6.61
N ALA A 460 -49.51 -22.27 5.90
CA ALA A 460 -50.54 -22.60 4.93
C ALA A 460 -51.91 -22.82 5.60
N ASN A 461 -52.99 -22.69 4.84
CA ASN A 461 -54.36 -22.88 5.36
C ASN A 461 -54.64 -24.32 5.83
N ALA A 462 -53.90 -25.29 5.28
CA ALA A 462 -53.92 -26.68 5.69
C ALA A 462 -52.52 -27.27 5.61
N ASP A 463 -52.16 -28.12 6.57
CA ASP A 463 -50.86 -28.80 6.59
C ASP A 463 -50.69 -29.74 5.38
N SER A 464 -51.81 -30.25 4.85
CA SER A 464 -51.90 -31.04 3.62
C SER A 464 -51.61 -30.27 2.33
N ASP A 465 -51.37 -28.96 2.37
CA ASP A 465 -50.80 -28.23 1.23
C ASP A 465 -49.35 -28.70 0.96
N CYS A 466 -48.65 -29.14 2.02
CA CYS A 466 -47.42 -29.91 1.92
C CYS A 466 -47.82 -31.39 1.85
N ALA A 467 -47.95 -31.91 0.63
CA ALA A 467 -48.33 -33.30 0.38
C ALA A 467 -47.41 -33.99 -0.65
N MET A 468 -46.33 -33.33 -1.07
CA MET A 468 -45.35 -33.95 -1.95
C MET A 468 -44.44 -34.86 -1.13
N THR A 469 -44.38 -36.13 -1.50
CA THR A 469 -43.56 -37.11 -0.78
C THR A 469 -42.07 -36.86 -1.02
N CYS A 470 -41.23 -37.15 -0.02
CA CYS A 470 -39.78 -37.05 -0.17
C CYS A 470 -39.24 -38.03 -1.22
N SER A 471 -38.24 -37.60 -2.00
CA SER A 471 -37.66 -38.39 -3.10
C SER A 471 -36.97 -39.66 -2.60
N GLY A 472 -36.30 -39.60 -1.44
CA GLY A 472 -35.67 -40.72 -0.75
C GLY A 472 -36.57 -41.52 0.20
N ASN A 473 -37.73 -40.99 0.61
CA ASN A 473 -38.72 -41.75 1.38
C ASN A 473 -40.16 -41.33 1.06
N SER A 474 -40.90 -42.19 0.35
CA SER A 474 -42.30 -41.95 -0.01
C SER A 474 -43.29 -41.97 1.16
N SER A 475 -42.82 -42.32 2.37
CA SER A 475 -43.60 -42.27 3.62
C SER A 475 -43.52 -40.90 4.33
N GLU A 476 -42.61 -40.04 3.89
CA GLU A 476 -42.35 -38.71 4.45
C GLU A 476 -42.85 -37.60 3.51
N VAL A 477 -43.01 -36.39 4.05
CA VAL A 477 -43.56 -35.22 3.34
C VAL A 477 -42.49 -34.13 3.24
N CYS A 478 -42.08 -33.84 2.01
CA CYS A 478 -41.08 -32.83 1.65
C CYS A 478 -41.73 -31.67 0.88
N GLY A 479 -42.64 -30.97 1.57
CA GLY A 479 -43.28 -29.77 1.06
C GLY A 479 -44.27 -30.00 -0.09
N GLY A 480 -44.24 -29.09 -1.06
CA GLY A 480 -45.08 -29.05 -2.24
C GLY A 480 -44.64 -27.92 -3.18
N SER A 481 -45.48 -27.51 -4.13
CA SER A 481 -45.18 -26.36 -5.00
C SER A 481 -45.45 -25.04 -4.26
N ASN A 482 -44.42 -24.22 -4.04
CA ASN A 482 -44.48 -23.01 -3.19
C ASN A 482 -44.98 -23.33 -1.77
N ARG A 483 -44.52 -24.46 -1.22
CA ARG A 483 -44.93 -25.00 0.07
C ARG A 483 -43.75 -25.72 0.73
N MET A 484 -43.24 -25.16 1.82
CA MET A 484 -42.15 -25.78 2.57
C MET A 484 -42.66 -26.49 3.82
N SER A 485 -42.27 -27.76 3.99
CA SER A 485 -42.37 -28.45 5.27
C SER A 485 -41.26 -27.94 6.19
N ILE A 486 -41.60 -27.18 7.24
CA ILE A 486 -40.59 -26.53 8.09
C ILE A 486 -40.32 -27.32 9.38
N PHE A 487 -39.05 -27.46 9.73
CA PHE A 487 -38.54 -28.05 10.97
C PHE A 487 -37.61 -27.05 11.68
N ALA A 488 -37.59 -27.02 13.01
CA ALA A 488 -36.69 -26.14 13.76
C ALA A 488 -36.29 -26.70 15.14
N THR A 489 -35.17 -26.19 15.68
CA THR A 489 -34.78 -26.35 17.09
C THR A 489 -35.22 -25.14 17.91
N GLY A 490 -35.75 -25.41 19.11
CA GLY A 490 -36.20 -24.34 20.02
C GLY A 490 -37.30 -23.43 19.43
N ASN A 491 -37.28 -22.16 19.81
CA ASN A 491 -38.19 -21.13 19.30
C ASN A 491 -37.70 -20.62 17.95
N MET A 492 -38.57 -20.67 16.94
CA MET A 492 -38.30 -20.14 15.61
C MET A 492 -38.59 -18.63 15.56
N THR A 493 -37.64 -17.87 15.04
CA THR A 493 -37.86 -16.45 14.68
C THR A 493 -38.43 -16.36 13.27
N ILE A 494 -39.53 -15.61 13.11
CA ILE A 494 -40.07 -15.21 11.81
C ILE A 494 -39.78 -13.71 11.65
N LEU A 495 -38.96 -13.37 10.66
CA LEU A 495 -38.62 -12.00 10.30
C LEU A 495 -39.69 -11.40 9.36
N PRO A 496 -39.95 -10.08 9.43
CA PRO A 496 -40.93 -9.42 8.57
C PRO A 496 -40.55 -9.48 7.08
N VAL A 497 -41.45 -9.01 6.21
CA VAL A 497 -41.08 -8.73 4.81
C VAL A 497 -39.99 -7.65 4.81
N PRO A 498 -38.88 -7.84 4.07
CA PRO A 498 -37.81 -6.86 3.98
C PRO A 498 -38.33 -5.51 3.48
N THR A 499 -37.87 -4.42 4.10
CA THR A 499 -38.26 -3.06 3.70
C THR A 499 -37.04 -2.17 3.53
N ILE A 500 -37.19 -1.08 2.79
CA ILE A 500 -36.12 -0.08 2.66
C ILE A 500 -35.96 0.62 4.01
N GLN A 501 -34.73 0.67 4.51
CA GLN A 501 -34.40 1.39 5.73
C GLN A 501 -34.52 2.91 5.48
N ARG A 502 -35.66 3.52 5.87
CA ARG A 502 -35.88 4.97 5.71
C ARG A 502 -35.63 5.77 6.98
N THR A 503 -35.49 5.09 8.12
CA THR A 503 -35.35 5.65 9.46
C THR A 503 -34.25 4.91 10.22
N ASN A 504 -33.80 5.45 11.35
CA ASN A 504 -32.66 4.93 12.11
C ASN A 504 -31.38 4.81 11.25
N LEU A 505 -31.22 5.72 10.28
CA LEU A 505 -30.01 5.87 9.48
C LEU A 505 -28.95 6.63 10.29
N PRO A 506 -27.65 6.43 10.02
CA PRO A 506 -26.59 7.16 10.73
C PRO A 506 -26.64 8.66 10.42
N ALA A 507 -26.19 9.49 11.37
CA ALA A 507 -25.99 10.93 11.23
C ALA A 507 -27.18 11.66 10.55
N ASN A 508 -26.93 12.31 9.40
CA ASN A 508 -27.90 13.11 8.65
C ASN A 508 -28.33 12.43 7.33
N TRP A 509 -28.11 11.11 7.20
CA TRP A 509 -28.44 10.38 5.98
C TRP A 509 -29.96 10.23 5.80
N ALA A 510 -30.42 10.51 4.59
CA ALA A 510 -31.81 10.40 4.17
C ALA A 510 -31.91 9.55 2.91
N TYR A 511 -32.91 8.68 2.90
CA TYR A 511 -33.24 7.85 1.76
C TYR A 511 -33.93 8.67 0.65
N GLN A 512 -33.44 8.60 -0.59
CA GLN A 512 -33.86 9.48 -1.70
C GLN A 512 -34.73 8.78 -2.77
N GLY A 513 -34.40 7.56 -3.18
CA GLY A 513 -35.13 6.88 -4.25
C GLY A 513 -34.40 5.70 -4.90
N CYS A 514 -35.07 4.99 -5.80
CA CYS A 514 -34.45 3.95 -6.62
C CYS A 514 -33.74 4.61 -7.79
N LEU A 515 -32.46 4.31 -8.05
CA LEU A 515 -31.78 4.79 -9.25
C LEU A 515 -31.43 3.62 -10.17
N ASN A 516 -31.63 3.80 -11.48
CA ASN A 516 -31.10 2.86 -12.45
C ASN A 516 -29.57 2.98 -12.52
N ASP A 517 -28.87 1.88 -12.29
CA ASP A 517 -27.42 1.81 -12.33
C ASP A 517 -26.98 0.99 -13.54
N ASN A 518 -26.48 1.67 -14.56
CA ASN A 518 -26.05 1.03 -15.78
C ASN A 518 -24.62 0.51 -15.59
N GLY A 519 -24.40 -0.80 -15.71
CA GLY A 519 -23.07 -1.40 -15.53
C GLY A 519 -21.95 -0.80 -16.41
N ASN A 520 -22.30 -0.14 -17.52
CA ASN A 520 -21.34 0.59 -18.38
C ASN A 520 -21.06 2.04 -17.96
N SER A 521 -21.86 2.60 -17.04
CA SER A 521 -21.77 3.98 -16.55
C SER A 521 -22.39 4.04 -15.16
N ARG A 522 -21.61 3.60 -14.16
CA ARG A 522 -22.06 3.52 -12.77
C ARG A 522 -22.51 4.89 -12.24
N VAL A 523 -23.59 4.92 -11.46
CA VAL A 523 -24.11 6.17 -10.84
C VAL A 523 -23.13 6.75 -9.84
N LEU A 524 -22.51 5.89 -9.04
CA LEU A 524 -21.55 6.23 -7.99
C LEU A 524 -20.24 5.47 -8.26
N PRO A 525 -19.06 6.13 -8.21
CA PRO A 525 -17.83 5.55 -8.74
C PRO A 525 -17.12 4.54 -7.83
N HIS A 526 -17.39 4.53 -6.52
CA HIS A 526 -16.60 3.75 -5.55
C HIS A 526 -17.34 2.53 -5.01
N GLN A 527 -17.17 1.36 -5.64
CA GLN A 527 -17.78 0.09 -5.20
C GLN A 527 -16.99 -0.61 -4.07
N ILE A 528 -17.69 -1.11 -3.06
CA ILE A 528 -17.19 -1.95 -1.96
C ILE A 528 -18.10 -3.19 -1.83
N ASP A 529 -17.53 -4.39 -1.96
CA ASP A 529 -18.27 -5.65 -1.78
C ASP A 529 -18.27 -6.09 -0.29
N MET A 530 -19.39 -5.94 0.42
CA MET A 530 -19.56 -6.41 1.81
C MET A 530 -20.39 -7.71 1.86
N ARG A 531 -19.80 -8.81 1.42
CA ARG A 531 -20.50 -10.10 1.16
C ARG A 531 -21.38 -10.62 2.30
N THR A 532 -21.00 -10.42 3.56
CA THR A 532 -21.67 -11.02 4.74
C THR A 532 -22.15 -10.02 5.79
N ASN A 533 -21.88 -8.72 5.61
CA ASN A 533 -22.19 -7.68 6.61
C ASN A 533 -22.74 -6.41 5.94
N MET A 534 -23.39 -6.54 4.78
CA MET A 534 -24.03 -5.41 4.15
C MET A 534 -25.25 -4.99 4.95
N THR A 535 -25.32 -3.73 5.32
CA THR A 535 -26.55 -3.05 5.78
C THR A 535 -26.50 -1.62 5.25
N ALA A 536 -27.66 -0.95 5.12
CA ALA A 536 -27.65 0.47 4.77
C ALA A 536 -26.82 1.26 5.80
N THR A 537 -27.03 1.03 7.11
CA THR A 537 -26.22 1.67 8.17
C THR A 537 -24.71 1.52 7.97
N ASN A 538 -24.20 0.31 7.66
CA ASN A 538 -22.76 0.07 7.49
C ASN A 538 -22.21 0.78 6.24
N CYS A 539 -22.92 0.72 5.11
CA CYS A 539 -22.52 1.42 3.89
C CYS A 539 -22.49 2.94 4.08
N LEU A 540 -23.55 3.51 4.67
CA LEU A 540 -23.68 4.95 4.92
C LEU A 540 -22.64 5.46 5.92
N ALA A 541 -22.34 4.67 6.96
CA ALA A 541 -21.28 4.99 7.91
C ALA A 541 -19.90 5.01 7.24
N LEU A 542 -19.58 4.01 6.39
CA LEU A 542 -18.31 3.94 5.67
C LEU A 542 -18.17 5.09 4.64
N CYS A 543 -19.18 5.32 3.80
CA CYS A 543 -19.15 6.44 2.85
C CYS A 543 -19.01 7.79 3.58
N GLY A 544 -19.76 7.99 4.66
CA GLY A 544 -19.70 9.21 5.47
C GLY A 544 -18.35 9.40 6.17
N GLN A 545 -17.69 8.32 6.62
CA GLN A 545 -16.35 8.38 7.23
C GLN A 545 -15.29 8.92 6.25
N PHE A 546 -15.41 8.59 4.96
CA PHE A 546 -14.52 9.09 3.91
C PHE A 546 -14.97 10.42 3.28
N GLY A 547 -15.99 11.09 3.82
CA GLY A 547 -16.43 12.41 3.35
C GLY A 547 -17.39 12.40 2.14
N TYR A 548 -17.92 11.24 1.76
CA TYR A 548 -18.88 11.14 0.65
C TYR A 548 -20.29 11.58 1.07
N SER A 549 -20.94 12.37 0.21
CA SER A 549 -22.29 12.89 0.45
C SER A 549 -23.42 11.97 -0.04
N ALA A 550 -23.09 10.98 -0.87
CA ALA A 550 -24.04 10.04 -1.44
C ALA A 550 -23.58 8.58 -1.30
N ALA A 551 -24.55 7.68 -1.19
CA ALA A 551 -24.32 6.25 -1.11
C ALA A 551 -25.45 5.46 -1.81
N GLY A 552 -25.09 4.31 -2.36
CA GLY A 552 -26.02 3.40 -3.04
C GLY A 552 -25.76 1.96 -2.63
N LEU A 553 -26.81 1.14 -2.61
CA LEU A 553 -26.69 -0.29 -2.30
C LEU A 553 -27.29 -1.12 -3.42
N GLU A 554 -26.56 -2.16 -3.85
CA GLU A 554 -26.89 -3.06 -4.97
C GLU A 554 -26.70 -4.54 -4.58
N TYR A 555 -27.44 -5.43 -5.26
CA TYR A 555 -27.31 -6.90 -5.16
C TYR A 555 -27.33 -7.50 -3.75
N GLY A 556 -27.84 -6.80 -2.72
CA GLY A 556 -27.82 -7.26 -1.33
C GLY A 556 -26.45 -7.16 -0.63
N GLN A 557 -25.37 -6.90 -1.38
CA GLN A 557 -23.99 -7.10 -0.92
C GLN A 557 -22.96 -6.08 -1.43
N GLN A 558 -23.38 -5.12 -2.26
CA GLN A 558 -22.50 -4.09 -2.84
C GLN A 558 -22.89 -2.70 -2.33
N CYS A 559 -21.92 -1.96 -1.80
CA CYS A 559 -22.04 -0.59 -1.33
C CYS A 559 -21.30 0.29 -2.34
N PHE A 560 -21.89 1.42 -2.71
CA PHE A 560 -21.27 2.39 -3.59
C PHE A 560 -21.23 3.74 -2.90
N CYS A 561 -20.07 4.40 -2.91
CA CYS A 561 -19.90 5.76 -2.39
C CYS A 561 -19.64 6.76 -3.52
N GLY A 562 -20.04 8.01 -3.32
CA GLY A 562 -19.81 9.13 -4.23
C GLY A 562 -20.52 10.39 -3.75
N ASP A 563 -20.86 11.28 -4.66
CA ASP A 563 -21.61 12.51 -4.36
C ASP A 563 -22.85 12.66 -5.26
N ASP A 564 -23.80 13.50 -4.87
CA ASP A 564 -25.03 13.71 -5.68
C ASP A 564 -24.73 14.31 -7.07
N THR A 565 -23.55 14.91 -7.25
CA THR A 565 -23.02 15.31 -8.55
C THR A 565 -22.78 14.14 -9.49
N ASP A 566 -22.41 12.95 -8.98
CA ASP A 566 -22.16 11.76 -9.80
C ASP A 566 -23.47 11.20 -10.37
N ARG A 567 -24.56 11.25 -9.58
CA ARG A 567 -25.92 10.97 -10.05
C ARG A 567 -26.35 11.92 -11.18
N ILE A 568 -25.98 13.20 -11.09
CA ILE A 568 -26.29 14.19 -12.13
C ILE A 568 -25.44 13.94 -13.38
N ALA A 569 -24.15 13.64 -13.22
CA ALA A 569 -23.22 13.39 -14.32
C ALA A 569 -23.53 12.10 -15.09
N SER A 570 -23.91 11.03 -14.39
CA SER A 570 -24.35 9.75 -14.98
C SER A 570 -25.72 9.82 -15.66
N GLY A 571 -26.50 10.87 -15.44
CA GLY A 571 -27.85 11.01 -15.99
C GLY A 571 -28.85 10.02 -15.39
N ALA A 572 -28.57 9.47 -14.20
CA ALA A 572 -29.40 8.45 -13.57
C ALA A 572 -30.82 8.97 -13.25
N THR A 573 -31.80 8.10 -13.45
CA THR A 573 -33.24 8.42 -13.33
C THR A 573 -33.89 7.62 -12.21
N TYR A 574 -34.84 8.27 -11.52
CA TYR A 574 -35.58 7.62 -10.44
C TYR A 574 -36.55 6.56 -10.97
N GLN A 575 -36.49 5.36 -10.39
CA GLN A 575 -37.37 4.22 -10.68
C GLN A 575 -38.39 4.00 -9.54
N PRO A 576 -39.49 3.26 -9.77
CA PRO A 576 -40.44 2.94 -8.73
C PRO A 576 -39.87 2.01 -7.65
N ASP A 577 -40.12 2.37 -6.39
CA ASP A 577 -39.76 1.64 -5.17
C ASP A 577 -40.19 0.17 -5.11
N ALA A 578 -41.11 -0.28 -5.97
CA ALA A 578 -41.56 -1.67 -6.03
C ALA A 578 -40.57 -2.64 -6.71
N GLN A 579 -39.40 -2.15 -7.17
CA GLN A 579 -38.45 -2.94 -7.96
C GLN A 579 -37.28 -3.55 -7.15
N TRP A 580 -37.05 -3.16 -5.90
CA TRP A 580 -36.04 -3.84 -5.08
C TRP A 580 -36.49 -5.23 -4.64
N SER A 581 -35.54 -6.15 -4.63
CA SER A 581 -35.81 -7.58 -4.43
C SER A 581 -34.70 -8.30 -3.66
N PHE A 582 -33.60 -7.62 -3.32
CA PHE A 582 -32.45 -8.22 -2.66
C PHE A 582 -32.38 -7.74 -1.19
N PRO A 583 -32.58 -8.64 -0.22
CA PRO A 583 -32.29 -8.35 1.19
C PRO A 583 -30.81 -8.06 1.41
N CYS A 584 -30.49 -7.25 2.41
CA CYS A 584 -29.12 -6.96 2.80
C CYS A 584 -28.45 -8.19 3.45
N SER A 585 -27.20 -8.51 3.08
CA SER A 585 -26.52 -9.72 3.57
C SER A 585 -26.25 -9.73 5.08
N GLY A 586 -26.08 -8.56 5.71
CA GLY A 586 -25.92 -8.37 7.15
C GLY A 586 -27.22 -8.06 7.91
N ASP A 587 -28.33 -7.79 7.20
CA ASP A 587 -29.66 -7.61 7.80
C ASP A 587 -30.76 -8.02 6.81
N PRO A 588 -31.25 -9.28 6.87
CA PRO A 588 -32.28 -9.75 5.96
C PRO A 588 -33.67 -9.12 6.21
N THR A 589 -33.82 -8.19 7.16
CA THR A 589 -35.04 -7.38 7.33
C THR A 589 -35.04 -6.08 6.52
N THR A 590 -33.91 -5.72 5.90
CA THR A 590 -33.77 -4.53 5.07
C THR A 590 -33.43 -4.86 3.61
N LEU A 591 -33.81 -3.98 2.69
CA LEU A 591 -33.54 -4.10 1.24
C LEU A 591 -32.30 -3.30 0.83
N CYS A 592 -31.43 -3.94 0.05
CA CYS A 592 -30.16 -3.40 -0.44
C CYS A 592 -30.10 -3.50 -1.98
N GLY A 593 -30.97 -2.74 -2.63
CA GLY A 593 -31.02 -2.64 -4.08
C GLY A 593 -31.70 -3.81 -4.81
N ALA A 594 -31.44 -3.85 -6.11
CA ALA A 594 -31.66 -5.00 -6.98
C ALA A 594 -30.66 -4.95 -8.14
N GLY A 595 -30.69 -5.92 -9.05
CA GLY A 595 -29.75 -5.91 -10.18
C GLY A 595 -29.96 -4.70 -11.09
N LEU A 596 -28.91 -3.90 -11.26
CA LEU A 596 -28.90 -2.62 -11.98
C LEU A 596 -29.80 -1.54 -11.35
N LEU A 597 -30.07 -1.64 -10.04
CA LEU A 597 -30.94 -0.74 -9.28
C LEU A 597 -30.37 -0.43 -7.89
N LEU A 598 -29.87 0.79 -7.70
CA LEU A 598 -29.36 1.25 -6.41
C LEU A 598 -30.50 1.72 -5.51
N SER A 599 -30.52 1.26 -4.26
CA SER A 599 -31.21 1.97 -3.18
C SER A 599 -30.35 3.20 -2.80
N TYR A 600 -30.79 4.40 -3.18
CA TYR A 600 -29.98 5.62 -3.10
C TYR A 600 -30.28 6.47 -1.86
N TYR A 601 -29.21 6.95 -1.23
CA TYR A 601 -29.22 7.73 0.00
C TYR A 601 -28.28 8.93 -0.15
N THR A 602 -28.59 10.03 0.52
CA THR A 602 -27.70 11.21 0.60
C THR A 602 -27.69 11.82 2.00
N GLN A 603 -26.64 12.55 2.30
CA GLN A 603 -26.52 13.48 3.42
C GLN A 603 -26.10 14.87 2.89
N PRO A 604 -26.20 15.95 3.70
CA PRO A 604 -25.57 17.22 3.33
C PRO A 604 -24.06 17.02 3.06
N PRO A 605 -23.45 17.73 2.08
CA PRO A 605 -22.02 17.65 1.83
C PRO A 605 -21.21 17.89 3.11
N VAL A 606 -20.26 17.00 3.37
CA VAL A 606 -19.38 17.09 4.54
C VAL A 606 -18.34 18.18 4.28
N ASP A 607 -17.57 18.04 3.19
CA ASP A 607 -16.59 19.01 2.72
C ASP A 607 -17.21 20.15 1.91
N VAL A 608 -16.78 21.38 2.19
CA VAL A 608 -17.24 22.63 1.56
C VAL A 608 -16.05 23.36 0.97
N TRP A 609 -15.83 23.18 -0.33
CA TRP A 609 -14.76 23.84 -1.07
C TRP A 609 -15.12 25.27 -1.48
N GLN A 610 -14.15 26.17 -1.43
CA GLN A 610 -14.28 27.53 -1.97
C GLN A 610 -13.63 27.64 -3.35
N PHE A 611 -14.21 28.43 -4.23
CA PHE A 611 -13.72 28.68 -5.59
C PHE A 611 -13.54 30.19 -5.81
N PRO A 612 -12.55 30.83 -5.14
CA PRO A 612 -12.27 32.25 -5.33
C PRO A 612 -11.86 32.57 -6.77
N THR A 613 -12.06 33.83 -7.17
CA THR A 613 -11.74 34.32 -8.52
C THR A 613 -11.01 35.67 -8.46
N GLY A 614 -10.37 36.06 -9.56
CA GLY A 614 -9.52 37.26 -9.61
C GLY A 614 -8.40 37.19 -8.58
N ASN A 615 -8.13 38.30 -7.89
CA ASN A 615 -7.08 38.38 -6.86
C ASN A 615 -7.21 37.30 -5.76
N GLY A 616 -8.43 36.86 -5.43
CA GLY A 616 -8.65 35.79 -4.44
C GLY A 616 -8.14 34.42 -4.88
N ALA A 617 -7.91 34.21 -6.18
CA ALA A 617 -7.41 32.95 -6.74
C ALA A 617 -5.87 32.89 -6.83
N GLY A 618 -5.16 33.99 -6.56
CA GLY A 618 -3.74 34.12 -6.94
C GLY A 618 -3.54 34.09 -8.46
N VAL A 619 -2.29 33.96 -8.91
CA VAL A 619 -1.94 33.82 -10.33
C VAL A 619 -0.64 33.03 -10.51
N TYR A 620 -0.53 32.26 -11.60
CA TYR A 620 0.73 31.71 -12.08
C TYR A 620 1.36 32.69 -13.09
N GLU A 621 2.62 33.02 -12.90
CA GLU A 621 3.42 33.81 -13.84
C GLU A 621 4.66 33.04 -14.27
N PHE A 622 5.03 33.13 -15.55
CA PHE A 622 6.32 32.64 -16.02
C PHE A 622 7.44 33.53 -15.45
N LEU A 623 8.40 32.94 -14.76
CA LEU A 623 9.53 33.66 -14.17
C LEU A 623 10.69 33.74 -15.17
N ILE A 624 11.22 32.58 -15.59
CA ILE A 624 12.41 32.47 -16.44
C ILE A 624 12.51 31.08 -17.06
N GLY A 625 13.22 30.93 -18.18
CA GLY A 625 13.61 29.63 -18.71
C GLY A 625 14.76 29.03 -17.91
N GLY A 626 14.69 27.75 -17.53
CA GLY A 626 15.76 27.06 -16.81
C GLY A 626 16.87 26.52 -17.69
N THR A 627 18.02 26.26 -17.06
CA THR A 627 19.18 25.55 -17.64
C THR A 627 19.07 24.03 -17.52
N VAL A 628 18.37 23.56 -16.48
CA VAL A 628 18.23 22.16 -16.06
C VAL A 628 16.81 21.87 -15.61
N ILE A 629 16.46 20.59 -15.46
CA ILE A 629 15.23 20.15 -14.81
C ILE A 629 15.58 19.85 -13.34
N PRO A 630 15.29 20.75 -12.39
CA PRO A 630 15.63 20.51 -11.00
C PRO A 630 14.83 19.33 -10.45
N LEU A 631 15.53 18.41 -9.82
CA LEU A 631 15.00 17.32 -9.03
C LEU A 631 15.05 17.65 -7.54
N ILE A 632 15.86 18.64 -7.18
CA ILE A 632 16.01 19.20 -5.85
C ILE A 632 16.11 20.72 -5.98
N THR A 633 15.25 21.43 -5.25
CA THR A 633 15.22 22.91 -5.26
C THR A 633 15.29 23.45 -3.83
N SER A 634 16.18 24.42 -3.57
CA SER A 634 16.40 25.01 -2.23
C SER A 634 16.42 26.53 -2.26
N ALA A 635 15.74 27.17 -1.30
CA ALA A 635 15.81 28.62 -1.07
C ALA A 635 17.03 28.95 -0.21
N ASN A 636 17.90 29.85 -0.68
CA ASN A 636 19.19 30.10 -0.05
C ASN A 636 19.21 31.39 0.80
N ARG A 637 20.05 31.40 1.83
CA ARG A 637 20.25 32.56 2.72
C ARG A 637 20.71 33.84 1.99
N ASN A 638 21.41 33.69 0.86
CA ASN A 638 21.90 34.79 0.02
C ASN A 638 20.81 35.43 -0.87
N GLY A 639 19.55 34.99 -0.78
CA GLY A 639 18.44 35.49 -1.61
C GLY A 639 18.33 34.84 -2.99
N LYS A 640 19.09 33.77 -3.23
CA LYS A 640 19.12 33.00 -4.49
C LYS A 640 18.45 31.64 -4.30
N VAL A 641 18.36 30.86 -5.37
CA VAL A 641 17.78 29.51 -5.35
C VAL A 641 18.76 28.53 -5.99
N THR A 642 19.05 27.42 -5.31
CA THR A 642 19.85 26.32 -5.89
C THR A 642 18.93 25.30 -6.56
N PHE A 643 19.30 24.93 -7.78
CA PHE A 643 18.68 23.93 -8.64
C PHE A 643 19.68 22.78 -8.81
N VAL A 644 19.29 21.54 -8.50
CA VAL A 644 20.14 20.35 -8.68
C VAL A 644 19.42 19.27 -9.48
N GLU A 645 20.13 18.68 -10.44
CA GLU A 645 19.72 17.66 -11.39
C GLU A 645 20.75 16.51 -11.40
N LYS A 646 20.46 15.45 -12.15
CA LYS A 646 21.37 14.40 -12.60
C LYS A 646 22.77 14.92 -12.99
N HIS A 647 23.85 14.35 -12.43
CA HIS A 647 25.23 14.66 -12.86
C HIS A 647 25.82 13.52 -13.72
N GLY A 648 26.31 13.84 -14.92
CA GLY A 648 26.88 12.87 -15.87
C GLY A 648 25.88 11.95 -16.58
N THR A 649 24.63 11.93 -16.11
CA THR A 649 23.56 10.99 -16.50
C THR A 649 22.30 11.72 -16.99
N GLY A 650 22.28 13.05 -16.84
CA GLY A 650 21.25 13.95 -17.38
C GLY A 650 21.45 14.28 -18.85
N PRO A 651 20.75 15.30 -19.37
CA PRO A 651 20.89 15.76 -20.75
C PRO A 651 22.36 16.09 -21.10
N PRO A 652 22.85 15.81 -22.33
CA PRO A 652 24.28 15.91 -22.68
C PRO A 652 24.98 17.28 -22.50
N ASN A 653 24.22 18.33 -22.22
CA ASN A 653 24.71 19.69 -21.98
C ASN A 653 24.47 20.17 -20.53
N SER A 654 23.88 19.35 -19.66
CA SER A 654 23.68 19.68 -18.25
C SER A 654 24.94 19.40 -17.45
N THR A 655 25.26 20.29 -16.52
CA THR A 655 26.35 20.14 -15.55
C THR A 655 25.85 19.64 -14.19
N GLY A 656 24.53 19.52 -14.02
CA GLY A 656 23.86 18.98 -12.84
C GLY A 656 23.55 19.99 -11.73
N ALA A 657 24.15 21.18 -11.70
CA ALA A 657 23.87 22.16 -10.62
C ALA A 657 23.97 23.62 -11.05
N TYR A 658 22.95 24.40 -10.68
CA TYR A 658 22.86 25.83 -10.98
C TYR A 658 22.33 26.64 -9.79
N GLU A 659 22.70 27.92 -9.74
CA GLU A 659 22.17 28.93 -8.85
C GLU A 659 21.43 30.00 -9.67
N LEU A 660 20.19 30.30 -9.27
CA LEU A 660 19.34 31.34 -9.85
C LEU A 660 19.37 32.59 -8.96
N ASP A 661 19.89 33.70 -9.50
CA ASP A 661 19.79 35.01 -8.89
C ASP A 661 18.46 35.69 -9.28
N LEU A 662 17.53 35.75 -8.32
CA LEU A 662 16.21 36.34 -8.49
C LEU A 662 16.24 37.86 -8.76
N SER A 663 17.39 38.53 -8.54
CA SER A 663 17.58 39.96 -8.80
C SER A 663 18.22 40.28 -10.16
N ALA A 664 18.37 39.26 -11.01
CA ALA A 664 18.89 39.38 -12.37
C ALA A 664 17.97 38.72 -13.43
N ILE A 665 16.74 38.35 -13.07
CA ILE A 665 15.81 37.59 -13.92
C ILE A 665 15.48 38.23 -15.28
N ASP A 666 15.63 39.54 -15.42
CA ASP A 666 15.50 40.26 -16.70
C ASP A 666 16.62 39.92 -17.71
N SER A 667 17.70 39.28 -17.27
CA SER A 667 18.84 38.89 -18.09
C SER A 667 19.24 37.45 -17.81
N TRP A 668 18.81 36.53 -18.69
CA TRP A 668 19.01 35.09 -18.54
C TRP A 668 20.48 34.70 -18.31
N ASP A 669 21.41 35.29 -19.07
CA ASP A 669 22.86 35.02 -18.95
C ASP A 669 23.50 35.50 -17.63
N VAL A 670 22.80 36.35 -16.87
CA VAL A 670 23.26 36.89 -15.57
C VAL A 670 22.50 36.27 -14.40
N ALA A 671 21.24 35.88 -14.61
CA ALA A 671 20.42 35.19 -13.62
C ALA A 671 20.96 33.81 -13.27
N TRP A 672 21.51 33.08 -14.23
CA TRP A 672 21.99 31.71 -14.03
C TRP A 672 23.50 31.64 -13.84
N ARG A 673 23.93 31.04 -12.72
CA ARG A 673 25.32 30.63 -12.47
C ARG A 673 25.40 29.11 -12.42
N GLU A 674 26.31 28.51 -13.18
CA GLU A 674 26.71 27.11 -13.00
C GLU A 674 27.45 26.95 -11.67
N VAL A 675 27.09 25.94 -10.88
CA VAL A 675 27.77 25.62 -9.62
C VAL A 675 28.62 24.38 -9.82
N GLU A 676 29.89 24.59 -10.18
CA GLU A 676 30.88 23.53 -10.38
C GLU A 676 31.10 22.67 -9.10
N GLY A 677 31.86 21.59 -9.25
CA GLY A 677 32.38 20.77 -8.14
C GLY A 677 31.54 19.55 -7.77
N LEU A 678 30.32 19.40 -8.32
CA LEU A 678 29.51 18.21 -8.17
C LEU A 678 30.17 17.04 -8.93
N ARG A 679 30.38 15.89 -8.28
CA ARG A 679 31.14 14.76 -8.86
C ARG A 679 30.30 13.51 -9.09
N THR A 680 29.32 13.23 -8.24
CA THR A 680 28.45 12.05 -8.37
C THR A 680 26.97 12.42 -8.51
N ASP A 681 26.19 11.47 -9.04
CA ASP A 681 24.82 11.71 -9.48
C ASP A 681 23.80 11.77 -8.34
N VAL A 682 23.36 12.98 -7.98
CA VAL A 682 22.40 13.24 -6.90
C VAL A 682 20.97 12.76 -7.18
N PHE A 683 20.70 12.10 -8.31
CA PHE A 683 19.38 11.58 -8.65
C PHE A 683 18.73 10.83 -7.46
N CYS A 684 17.61 11.36 -6.99
CA CYS A 684 16.83 10.85 -5.86
C CYS A 684 17.59 10.75 -4.52
N SER A 685 18.35 11.79 -4.19
CA SER A 685 18.95 12.02 -2.89
C SER A 685 18.06 12.88 -1.98
N ALA A 686 18.41 13.01 -0.70
CA ALA A 686 17.80 13.96 0.23
C ALA A 686 18.54 15.30 0.23
N GLY A 687 17.84 16.39 0.58
CA GLY A 687 18.43 17.72 0.75
C GLY A 687 18.01 18.39 2.06
N LEU A 688 18.91 19.14 2.69
CA LEU A 688 18.63 19.95 3.89
C LEU A 688 19.45 21.25 3.88
N THR A 689 18.97 22.28 4.57
CA THR A 689 19.79 23.45 4.96
C THR A 689 20.34 23.24 6.37
N LEU A 690 21.66 23.32 6.52
CA LEU A 690 22.35 23.12 7.80
C LEU A 690 22.20 24.35 8.71
N PRO A 691 22.15 24.15 10.04
CA PRO A 691 22.07 25.22 11.03
C PRO A 691 23.40 25.92 11.29
N ASP A 692 24.44 25.73 10.47
CA ASP A 692 25.73 26.41 10.62
C ASP A 692 25.67 27.89 10.17
N LYS A 693 26.74 28.67 10.42
CA LYS A 693 26.76 30.10 10.05
C LYS A 693 26.71 30.35 8.55
N GLY A 694 27.12 29.38 7.73
CA GLY A 694 27.06 29.46 6.27
C GLY A 694 25.68 29.17 5.69
N ALA A 695 24.76 28.59 6.50
CA ALA A 695 23.51 28.02 6.01
C ALA A 695 23.75 27.03 4.85
N ARG A 696 24.78 26.18 4.99
CA ARG A 696 25.17 25.25 3.92
C ARG A 696 24.01 24.34 3.50
N ILE A 697 23.88 24.11 2.21
CA ILE A 697 23.02 23.05 1.67
C ILE A 697 23.81 21.75 1.79
N ILE A 698 23.21 20.72 2.38
CA ILE A 698 23.71 19.35 2.34
C ILE A 698 22.83 18.50 1.42
N ASN A 699 23.46 17.63 0.65
CA ASN A 699 22.82 16.65 -0.21
C ASN A 699 23.33 15.24 0.11
N ILE A 700 22.43 14.25 0.19
CA ILE A 700 22.68 12.97 0.88
C ILE A 700 22.12 11.77 0.09
N GLY A 701 22.98 10.82 -0.28
CA GLY A 701 22.63 9.66 -1.13
C GLY A 701 22.64 9.99 -2.62
N GLY A 702 22.08 9.12 -3.47
CA GLY A 702 22.07 9.32 -4.92
C GLY A 702 21.96 8.01 -5.71
N TRP A 703 22.17 8.07 -7.03
CA TRP A 703 21.73 7.02 -7.97
C TRP A 703 22.37 5.64 -7.81
N SER A 704 23.69 5.59 -7.94
CA SER A 704 24.47 4.36 -8.12
C SER A 704 25.91 4.53 -7.63
N ASP A 705 26.59 3.41 -7.38
CA ASP A 705 27.99 3.36 -6.93
C ASP A 705 28.27 4.33 -5.76
N ASP A 706 29.37 5.07 -5.80
CA ASP A 706 29.77 6.06 -4.80
C ASP A 706 28.68 7.11 -4.52
N SER A 707 27.80 7.39 -5.50
CA SER A 707 26.73 8.36 -5.31
C SER A 707 25.73 7.94 -4.23
N THR A 708 25.46 6.64 -4.12
CA THR A 708 24.58 6.11 -3.06
C THR A 708 25.13 6.40 -1.66
N TYR A 709 26.45 6.53 -1.53
CA TYR A 709 27.14 6.87 -0.29
C TYR A 709 27.38 8.38 -0.11
N GLY A 710 27.14 9.17 -1.15
CA GLY A 710 27.60 10.55 -1.25
C GLY A 710 26.99 11.50 -0.22
N VAL A 711 27.84 12.38 0.30
CA VAL A 711 27.49 13.51 1.17
C VAL A 711 28.17 14.75 0.61
N ARG A 712 27.37 15.73 0.18
CA ARG A 712 27.84 16.86 -0.65
C ARG A 712 27.40 18.18 -0.02
N PHE A 713 28.26 19.18 -0.04
CA PHE A 713 27.99 20.48 0.58
C PHE A 713 28.13 21.62 -0.43
N LEU A 714 27.21 22.59 -0.35
CA LEU A 714 27.35 23.90 -0.98
C LEU A 714 27.19 24.98 0.10
N THR A 715 28.06 25.98 0.12
CA THR A 715 27.91 27.17 0.98
C THR A 715 27.32 28.31 0.15
N PRO A 716 26.07 28.75 0.38
CA PRO A 716 25.52 29.89 -0.36
C PRO A 716 26.30 31.19 -0.05
N ASP A 717 26.87 31.82 -1.07
CA ASP A 717 27.67 33.03 -0.95
C ASP A 717 27.29 34.10 -1.99
N GLY A 718 28.04 35.21 -2.05
CA GLY A 718 27.63 36.39 -2.80
C GLY A 718 26.39 37.08 -2.21
N SER A 719 25.72 37.89 -3.03
CA SER A 719 24.52 38.64 -2.67
C SER A 719 23.64 38.82 -3.91
N PRO A 720 22.40 39.34 -3.80
CA PRO A 720 21.60 39.69 -4.98
C PRO A 720 22.39 40.63 -5.90
N GLY A 721 22.50 40.27 -7.18
CA GLY A 721 23.23 40.99 -8.23
C GLY A 721 24.74 40.74 -8.24
N VAL A 722 25.26 39.94 -7.30
CA VAL A 722 26.67 39.58 -7.18
C VAL A 722 26.80 38.06 -7.22
N PRO A 723 27.34 37.47 -8.30
CA PRO A 723 27.50 36.01 -8.41
C PRO A 723 28.26 35.42 -7.21
N GLY A 724 27.80 34.25 -6.74
CA GLY A 724 28.55 33.45 -5.77
C GLY A 724 29.82 32.87 -6.39
N GLN A 725 30.74 32.45 -5.54
CA GLN A 725 32.02 31.81 -5.92
C GLN A 725 32.17 30.41 -5.30
N SER A 726 31.29 30.02 -4.38
CA SER A 726 31.29 28.68 -3.81
C SER A 726 30.92 27.64 -4.86
N VAL A 727 31.54 26.47 -4.71
CA VAL A 727 31.36 25.25 -5.50
C VAL A 727 30.84 24.14 -4.58
N TRP A 728 30.31 23.07 -5.16
CA TRP A 728 30.03 21.85 -4.42
C TRP A 728 31.33 21.20 -3.92
N GLN A 729 31.27 20.66 -2.70
CA GLN A 729 32.35 19.91 -2.07
C GLN A 729 31.91 18.49 -1.79
N GLU A 730 32.67 17.53 -2.31
CA GLU A 730 32.35 16.10 -2.32
C GLU A 730 33.62 15.26 -2.35
N ASN A 731 33.77 14.35 -1.37
CA ASN A 731 34.81 13.33 -1.32
C ASN A 731 34.30 12.14 -0.51
N VAL A 732 33.93 11.06 -1.21
CA VAL A 732 33.31 9.85 -0.62
C VAL A 732 34.28 9.05 0.26
N ASP A 733 35.59 9.11 -0.02
CA ASP A 733 36.63 8.42 0.75
C ASP A 733 36.83 9.07 2.14
N GLU A 734 36.56 10.37 2.25
CA GLU A 734 36.62 11.12 3.52
C GLU A 734 35.27 11.12 4.24
N ILE A 735 34.16 11.23 3.50
CA ILE A 735 32.80 11.30 4.06
C ILE A 735 31.84 10.50 3.19
N SER A 736 31.29 9.46 3.80
CA SER A 736 30.24 8.65 3.23
C SER A 736 29.13 8.40 4.24
N LEU A 737 27.94 8.09 3.75
CA LEU A 737 26.97 7.33 4.53
C LEU A 737 27.57 5.99 4.99
N GLN A 738 27.02 5.39 6.06
CA GLN A 738 27.48 4.08 6.53
C GLN A 738 26.93 2.93 5.68
N VAL A 739 25.94 3.20 4.84
CA VAL A 739 25.34 2.31 3.84
C VAL A 739 24.83 3.18 2.69
N GLY A 740 24.95 2.69 1.46
CA GLY A 740 24.46 3.41 0.28
C GLY A 740 22.94 3.53 0.29
N ARG A 741 22.40 4.68 -0.14
CA ARG A 741 20.97 4.98 -0.18
C ARG A 741 20.55 5.74 -1.44
N TRP A 742 19.45 5.31 -2.00
CA TRP A 742 18.65 5.96 -3.04
C TRP A 742 17.22 6.16 -2.50
N TYR A 743 16.55 7.29 -2.76
CA TYR A 743 15.30 7.70 -2.09
C TYR A 743 15.30 7.77 -0.53
N PRO A 744 16.38 8.20 0.16
CA PRO A 744 16.34 8.38 1.61
C PRO A 744 15.58 9.65 2.02
N SER A 745 14.98 9.67 3.21
CA SER A 745 14.63 10.94 3.88
C SER A 745 15.74 11.40 4.82
N ALA A 746 15.91 12.72 4.96
CA ALA A 746 16.78 13.33 5.96
C ALA A 746 16.02 14.34 6.83
N MET A 747 16.40 14.44 8.11
CA MET A 747 15.79 15.36 9.07
C MET A 747 16.81 15.92 10.07
N MET A 748 16.78 17.23 10.32
CA MET A 748 17.47 17.83 11.46
C MET A 748 16.84 17.37 12.78
N MET A 749 17.64 16.79 13.66
CA MET A 749 17.22 16.33 14.99
C MET A 749 17.28 17.46 16.03
N ALA A 750 16.58 17.29 17.16
CA ALA A 750 16.55 18.28 18.25
C ALA A 750 17.94 18.58 18.87
N ASN A 751 18.88 17.64 18.79
CA ASN A 751 20.28 17.79 19.23
C ASN A 751 21.20 18.43 18.18
N GLY A 752 20.71 18.71 16.98
CA GLY A 752 21.47 19.26 15.86
C GLY A 752 22.26 18.26 15.00
N SER A 753 22.17 16.95 15.24
CA SER A 753 22.62 15.96 14.23
C SER A 753 21.55 15.74 13.16
N ILE A 754 21.89 15.06 12.07
CA ILE A 754 20.96 14.71 10.98
C ILE A 754 20.62 13.24 11.10
N LEU A 755 19.33 12.92 11.07
CA LEU A 755 18.81 11.55 10.93
C LEU A 755 18.58 11.26 9.45
N VAL A 756 19.12 10.17 8.93
CA VAL A 756 18.88 9.65 7.58
C VAL A 756 18.11 8.33 7.68
N VAL A 757 17.06 8.19 6.87
CA VAL A 757 16.02 7.16 7.04
C VAL A 757 15.74 6.44 5.72
N GLY A 758 15.85 5.11 5.75
CA GLY A 758 15.39 4.25 4.65
C GLY A 758 16.14 4.43 3.34
N GLY A 759 15.42 4.25 2.23
CA GLY A 759 15.94 4.19 0.87
C GLY A 759 16.21 2.76 0.38
N GLU A 760 16.65 2.65 -0.87
CA GLU A 760 17.09 1.42 -1.54
C GLU A 760 18.61 1.44 -1.78
N ASN A 761 19.21 0.27 -2.01
CA ASN A 761 20.63 0.16 -2.36
C ASN A 761 20.83 0.41 -3.87
N GLY A 762 20.67 1.66 -4.29
CA GLY A 762 20.71 2.09 -5.69
C GLY A 762 19.41 1.78 -6.45
N SER A 763 19.41 2.10 -7.76
CA SER A 763 18.22 2.04 -8.62
C SER A 763 17.52 0.67 -8.65
N ASN A 764 16.31 0.60 -8.08
CA ASN A 764 15.51 -0.63 -7.92
C ASN A 764 16.26 -1.74 -7.15
N GLY A 765 17.12 -1.32 -6.22
CA GLY A 765 17.90 -2.20 -5.37
C GLY A 765 17.06 -2.81 -4.24
N PRO A 766 17.62 -3.75 -3.45
CA PRO A 766 16.98 -4.17 -2.22
C PRO A 766 16.83 -2.98 -1.25
N PRO A 767 15.79 -2.99 -0.38
CA PRO A 767 15.62 -1.96 0.64
C PRO A 767 16.84 -1.84 1.55
N VAL A 768 17.00 -0.64 2.10
CA VAL A 768 17.98 -0.29 3.13
C VAL A 768 17.20 0.02 4.41
N PRO A 769 16.68 -1.01 5.11
CA PRO A 769 15.67 -0.89 6.17
C PRO A 769 16.30 -0.47 7.50
N ASN A 770 17.00 0.65 7.52
CA ASN A 770 17.69 1.13 8.70
C ASN A 770 17.81 2.65 8.76
N LEU A 771 18.08 3.13 9.96
CA LEU A 771 18.30 4.53 10.31
C LEU A 771 19.78 4.76 10.59
N GLU A 772 20.27 5.96 10.27
CA GLU A 772 21.60 6.39 10.69
C GLU A 772 21.65 7.87 11.07
N ILE A 773 22.66 8.22 11.87
CA ILE A 773 22.93 9.60 12.27
C ILE A 773 24.22 10.06 11.60
N ILE A 774 24.18 11.23 10.96
CA ILE A 774 25.36 11.93 10.45
C ILE A 774 25.50 13.30 11.17
N PRO A 775 26.71 13.71 11.59
CA PRO A 775 27.96 12.96 11.63
C PRO A 775 27.84 11.72 12.52
N LYS A 776 28.53 10.64 12.15
CA LYS A 776 28.45 9.37 12.89
C LYS A 776 28.88 9.56 14.35
N PRO A 777 28.01 9.30 15.35
CA PRO A 777 28.37 9.44 16.74
C PRO A 777 29.40 8.37 17.16
N PRO A 778 30.29 8.64 18.14
CA PRO A 778 31.27 7.66 18.62
C PRO A 778 30.62 6.37 19.09
N GLY A 779 31.00 5.24 18.48
CA GLY A 779 30.40 3.92 18.75
C GLY A 779 29.00 3.71 18.14
N GLY A 780 28.48 4.65 17.36
CA GLY A 780 27.21 4.54 16.66
C GLY A 780 27.18 3.44 15.59
N SER A 781 26.01 2.84 15.42
CA SER A 781 25.72 1.84 14.39
C SER A 781 24.39 2.16 13.70
N LEU A 782 24.17 1.55 12.54
CA LEU A 782 22.87 1.52 11.88
C LEU A 782 21.81 0.91 12.81
N VAL A 783 20.58 1.45 12.80
CA VAL A 783 19.44 0.92 13.56
C VAL A 783 18.46 0.26 12.60
N TYR A 784 18.37 -1.07 12.63
CA TYR A 784 17.47 -1.85 11.77
C TYR A 784 15.99 -1.58 12.10
N CYS A 785 15.15 -1.60 11.06
CA CYS A 785 13.72 -1.29 11.10
C CYS A 785 12.92 -2.34 10.30
N ASP A 786 12.26 -3.26 11.01
CA ASP A 786 11.36 -4.27 10.42
C ASP A 786 10.29 -3.66 9.52
N TRP A 787 9.81 -2.48 9.91
CA TRP A 787 8.74 -1.74 9.27
C TRP A 787 9.16 -1.17 7.91
N LEU A 788 10.41 -0.75 7.77
CA LEU A 788 10.98 -0.38 6.46
C LEU A 788 11.19 -1.62 5.59
N GLN A 789 11.58 -2.77 6.17
CA GLN A 789 11.78 -4.00 5.38
C GLN A 789 10.47 -4.57 4.81
N ARG A 790 9.36 -4.46 5.55
CA ARG A 790 8.07 -5.11 5.18
C ARG A 790 7.08 -4.23 4.42
N THR A 791 7.33 -2.92 4.33
CA THR A 791 6.48 -1.98 3.57
C THR A 791 7.16 -1.45 2.31
N ASP A 792 8.36 -1.98 2.01
CA ASP A 792 9.07 -1.82 0.75
C ASP A 792 8.22 -2.36 -0.43
N PRO A 793 8.18 -1.70 -1.61
CA PRO A 793 8.85 -0.44 -1.96
C PRO A 793 8.01 0.82 -1.66
N TYR A 794 6.90 0.71 -0.91
CA TYR A 794 5.92 1.79 -0.74
C TYR A 794 6.26 2.84 0.35
N ASN A 795 7.48 2.82 0.88
CA ASN A 795 7.87 3.55 2.09
C ASN A 795 9.06 4.50 1.92
N LEU A 796 9.52 4.70 0.68
CA LEU A 796 10.67 5.56 0.39
C LEU A 796 10.27 7.03 0.51
N TYR A 797 11.24 7.90 0.79
CA TYR A 797 11.00 9.24 1.35
C TYR A 797 9.93 9.26 2.48
N PRO A 798 10.17 8.59 3.62
CA PRO A 798 9.26 8.66 4.76
C PRO A 798 9.19 10.09 5.33
N PHE A 799 8.00 10.55 5.71
CA PHE A 799 7.79 11.88 6.28
C PHE A 799 8.24 11.90 7.75
N MET A 800 9.24 12.72 8.05
CA MET A 800 9.91 12.78 9.36
C MET A 800 9.62 14.12 10.07
N ALA A 801 9.36 14.09 11.38
CA ALA A 801 9.21 15.31 12.18
C ALA A 801 9.67 15.17 13.64
N VAL A 802 10.38 16.18 14.16
CA VAL A 802 10.64 16.34 15.60
C VAL A 802 9.35 16.78 16.31
N LEU A 803 9.03 16.09 17.42
CA LEU A 803 7.82 16.31 18.21
C LEU A 803 8.07 17.23 19.43
N PRO A 804 7.16 18.17 19.76
CA PRO A 804 7.28 19.07 20.91
C PRO A 804 7.47 18.42 22.28
N SER A 805 6.91 17.23 22.53
CA SER A 805 7.08 16.49 23.79
C SER A 805 8.34 15.61 23.84
N GLY A 806 9.12 15.56 22.75
CA GLY A 806 10.25 14.65 22.58
C GLY A 806 9.94 13.49 21.64
N GLY A 807 10.97 12.97 20.99
CA GLY A 807 10.85 11.89 20.01
C GLY A 807 10.58 12.37 18.58
N ILE A 808 10.49 11.40 17.68
CA ILE A 808 10.49 11.62 16.23
C ILE A 808 9.31 10.88 15.62
N LEU A 809 8.43 11.59 14.91
CA LEU A 809 7.44 10.99 14.04
C LEU A 809 8.09 10.44 12.77
N ALA A 810 7.71 9.23 12.37
CA ALA A 810 7.94 8.67 11.04
C ALA A 810 6.60 8.22 10.45
N SER A 811 6.21 8.77 9.29
CA SER A 811 5.03 8.36 8.52
C SER A 811 5.46 7.85 7.15
N TYR A 812 5.02 6.66 6.76
CA TYR A 812 5.53 5.94 5.59
C TYR A 812 4.47 4.95 5.09
N TYR A 813 4.41 4.72 3.78
CA TYR A 813 3.35 3.94 3.13
C TYR A 813 1.95 4.39 3.59
N ASN A 814 1.22 3.55 4.33
CA ASN A 814 -0.05 3.86 4.99
C ASN A 814 0.03 3.71 6.51
N GLU A 815 1.22 3.88 7.10
CA GLU A 815 1.49 3.69 8.52
C GLU A 815 2.20 4.90 9.13
N ALA A 816 2.10 5.06 10.45
CA ALA A 816 2.88 6.05 11.18
C ALA A 816 3.27 5.54 12.57
N ARG A 817 4.41 6.03 13.08
CA ARG A 817 4.95 5.68 14.39
C ARG A 817 5.76 6.82 14.98
N ILE A 818 5.98 6.75 16.29
CA ILE A 818 6.89 7.61 17.03
C ILE A 818 8.09 6.78 17.47
N LEU A 819 9.28 7.32 17.24
CA LEU A 819 10.57 6.80 17.65
C LEU A 819 11.09 7.60 18.85
N ASP A 820 11.80 6.92 19.75
CA ASP A 820 12.63 7.57 20.77
C ASP A 820 13.82 8.29 20.11
N GLU A 821 14.09 9.55 20.48
CA GLU A 821 15.11 10.37 19.81
C GLU A 821 16.56 9.97 20.11
N ALA A 822 16.81 9.17 21.16
CA ALA A 822 18.14 8.74 21.57
C ALA A 822 18.49 7.32 21.07
N THR A 823 17.54 6.40 21.13
CA THR A 823 17.70 4.98 20.74
C THR A 823 17.17 4.65 19.34
N LEU A 824 16.38 5.56 18.76
CA LEU A 824 15.67 5.42 17.48
C LEU A 824 14.70 4.23 17.42
N GLN A 825 14.39 3.62 18.56
CA GLN A 825 13.43 2.51 18.66
C GLN A 825 11.99 3.01 18.64
N THR A 826 11.07 2.18 18.13
CA THR A 826 9.64 2.52 18.12
C THR A 826 9.08 2.55 19.54
N VAL A 827 8.53 3.69 19.97
CA VAL A 827 7.86 3.86 21.28
C VAL A 827 6.34 3.80 21.17
N ARG A 828 5.76 4.14 20.01
CA ARG A 828 4.32 4.06 19.74
C ARG A 828 4.06 3.89 18.25
N THR A 829 3.24 2.90 17.89
CA THR A 829 2.60 2.82 16.56
C THR A 829 1.29 3.61 16.61
N LEU A 830 0.99 4.38 15.55
CA LEU A 830 -0.27 5.11 15.37
C LEU A 830 -1.24 4.28 14.52
N PRO A 831 -2.55 4.61 14.48
CA PRO A 831 -3.47 3.95 13.54
C PRO A 831 -2.99 4.10 12.09
N ASN A 832 -3.26 3.12 11.24
CA ASN A 832 -2.96 3.20 9.81
C ASN A 832 -3.61 4.45 9.21
N ILE A 833 -2.87 5.10 8.32
CA ILE A 833 -3.28 6.28 7.58
C ILE A 833 -4.40 5.85 6.61
N PRO A 834 -5.60 6.45 6.67
CA PRO A 834 -6.68 6.12 5.75
C PRO A 834 -6.25 6.35 4.30
N GLY A 835 -6.60 5.42 3.41
CA GLY A 835 -6.31 5.49 1.98
C GLY A 835 -7.50 6.04 1.17
N SER A 836 -8.18 5.16 0.46
CA SER A 836 -9.50 5.40 -0.13
C SER A 836 -10.56 4.47 0.46
N VAL A 837 -11.84 4.77 0.21
CA VAL A 837 -12.95 3.91 0.66
C VAL A 837 -12.97 2.54 -0.03
N THR A 838 -12.33 2.41 -1.20
CA THR A 838 -12.19 1.17 -1.97
C THR A 838 -10.88 0.43 -1.68
N SER A 839 -9.89 1.09 -1.07
CA SER A 839 -8.59 0.51 -0.75
C SER A 839 -7.97 1.17 0.50
N PHE A 840 -8.07 0.46 1.62
CA PHE A 840 -7.36 0.78 2.86
C PHE A 840 -5.83 0.60 2.75
N LEU A 841 -5.34 0.05 1.64
CA LEU A 841 -3.92 -0.16 1.32
C LEU A 841 -3.34 0.97 0.44
N ALA A 842 -4.08 2.06 0.18
CA ALA A 842 -3.51 3.20 -0.53
C ALA A 842 -2.43 3.91 0.33
N GLY A 843 -1.30 4.22 -0.30
CA GLY A 843 -0.13 4.81 0.36
C GLY A 843 -0.03 6.32 0.21
N ARG A 844 0.94 6.90 0.92
CA ARG A 844 1.18 8.35 1.01
C ARG A 844 2.62 8.78 0.70
N THR A 845 3.57 7.86 0.67
CA THR A 845 4.99 8.13 0.37
C THR A 845 5.37 7.44 -0.93
N TYR A 846 6.57 7.72 -1.46
CA TYR A 846 7.00 7.19 -2.75
C TYR A 846 6.93 5.64 -2.81
N PRO A 847 6.53 5.04 -3.95
CA PRO A 847 6.04 5.67 -5.18
C PRO A 847 4.56 6.08 -5.15
N LEU A 848 3.82 5.80 -4.08
CA LEU A 848 2.42 6.22 -3.90
C LEU A 848 2.34 7.68 -3.40
N GLU A 849 3.12 8.54 -4.05
CA GLU A 849 3.61 9.83 -3.54
C GLU A 849 2.49 10.84 -3.27
N GLY A 850 2.21 11.08 -1.99
CA GLY A 850 1.54 12.28 -1.51
C GLY A 850 2.57 13.29 -0.99
N THR A 851 2.09 14.25 -0.19
CA THR A 851 2.94 15.28 0.43
C THR A 851 2.48 15.55 1.86
N SER A 852 3.42 15.95 2.73
CA SER A 852 3.18 16.13 4.16
C SER A 852 3.70 17.46 4.66
N MET A 853 3.00 18.02 5.65
CA MET A 853 3.35 19.28 6.30
C MET A 853 2.90 19.28 7.76
N ILE A 854 3.58 20.06 8.59
CA ILE A 854 3.19 20.27 9.99
C ILE A 854 2.33 21.52 10.07
N LEU A 855 1.14 21.45 10.67
CA LEU A 855 0.28 22.62 10.86
C LEU A 855 1.00 23.67 11.76
N PRO A 856 0.74 24.97 11.58
CA PRO A 856 1.52 26.00 12.26
C PRO A 856 1.36 25.93 13.78
N GLN A 857 2.48 25.97 14.51
CA GLN A 857 2.43 26.15 15.96
C GLN A 857 2.52 27.63 16.32
N SER A 858 1.77 28.04 17.34
CA SER A 858 1.70 29.43 17.80
C SER A 858 2.07 29.52 19.27
N TYR A 859 2.69 30.62 19.69
CA TYR A 859 2.79 30.97 21.12
C TYR A 859 1.37 31.02 21.75
N PRO A 860 1.13 30.46 22.94
CA PRO A 860 2.10 30.01 23.96
C PRO A 860 2.60 28.56 23.84
N TRP A 861 2.50 27.94 22.66
CA TRP A 861 2.98 26.59 22.35
C TRP A 861 2.25 25.47 23.12
N THR A 862 0.99 25.70 23.46
CA THR A 862 0.12 24.77 24.21
C THR A 862 -0.62 23.77 23.33
N ASP A 863 -0.76 24.07 22.04
CA ASP A 863 -1.58 23.27 21.13
C ASP A 863 -0.79 22.06 20.61
N PRO A 864 -1.38 20.85 20.62
CA PRO A 864 -0.70 19.65 20.11
C PRO A 864 -0.24 19.84 18.67
N LEU A 865 0.97 19.35 18.35
CA LEU A 865 1.43 19.32 16.97
C LEU A 865 0.42 18.52 16.14
N THR A 866 0.02 19.06 14.99
CA THR A 866 -0.87 18.38 14.05
C THR A 866 -0.12 18.18 12.74
N VAL A 867 -0.17 16.95 12.23
CA VAL A 867 0.43 16.55 10.95
C VAL A 867 -0.67 16.56 9.90
N LEU A 868 -0.37 17.05 8.70
CA LEU A 868 -1.23 17.00 7.52
C LEU A 868 -0.52 16.19 6.43
N ILE A 869 -1.23 15.25 5.81
CA ILE A 869 -0.76 14.48 4.65
C ILE A 869 -1.84 14.55 3.57
N CYS A 870 -1.50 14.94 2.34
CA CYS A 870 -2.45 15.08 1.24
C CYS A 870 -2.01 14.29 0.01
N GLY A 871 -2.99 13.70 -0.69
CA GLY A 871 -2.73 12.92 -1.89
C GLY A 871 -2.03 11.58 -1.63
N GLY A 872 -1.50 10.98 -2.69
CA GLY A 872 -0.99 9.61 -2.75
C GLY A 872 -1.84 8.75 -3.69
N SER A 873 -1.64 7.43 -3.71
CA SER A 873 -2.42 6.55 -4.61
C SER A 873 -2.53 5.08 -4.14
N THR A 874 -3.38 4.30 -4.81
CA THR A 874 -3.52 2.86 -4.59
C THR A 874 -2.36 2.05 -5.19
N PRO A 875 -1.90 0.97 -4.53
CA PRO A 875 -0.99 0.01 -5.16
C PRO A 875 -1.54 -0.52 -6.49
N TYR A 876 -0.63 -0.85 -7.41
CA TYR A 876 -0.89 -1.38 -8.75
C TYR A 876 -1.65 -0.44 -9.70
N ALA A 877 -2.93 -0.16 -9.44
CA ALA A 877 -3.78 0.64 -10.33
C ALA A 877 -3.42 2.13 -10.33
N GLY A 878 -2.80 2.63 -9.25
CA GLY A 878 -2.40 4.03 -9.13
C GLY A 878 -3.60 4.97 -9.03
N ASP A 879 -4.70 4.56 -8.41
CA ASP A 879 -5.85 5.45 -8.23
C ASP A 879 -5.47 6.55 -7.24
N ALA A 880 -5.26 7.76 -7.75
CA ALA A 880 -4.81 8.87 -6.92
C ALA A 880 -5.90 9.28 -5.91
N LEU A 881 -5.46 9.68 -4.72
CA LEU A 881 -6.31 10.01 -3.59
C LEU A 881 -6.83 11.45 -3.70
N ASP A 882 -8.12 11.63 -3.43
CA ASP A 882 -8.81 12.92 -3.38
C ASP A 882 -8.95 13.44 -1.95
N ASN A 883 -8.05 13.08 -1.03
CA ASN A 883 -8.17 13.48 0.37
C ASN A 883 -6.84 13.87 1.04
N CYS A 884 -7.00 14.78 1.98
CA CYS A 884 -6.05 15.11 3.02
C CYS A 884 -6.45 14.39 4.32
N VAL A 885 -5.47 13.96 5.09
CA VAL A 885 -5.66 13.37 6.41
C VAL A 885 -4.78 14.09 7.43
N SER A 886 -5.32 14.26 8.63
CA SER A 886 -4.58 14.90 9.72
C SER A 886 -4.72 14.19 11.05
N ILE A 887 -3.67 14.22 11.86
CA ILE A 887 -3.63 13.63 13.21
C ILE A 887 -2.81 14.50 14.16
N GLN A 888 -3.16 14.47 15.44
CA GLN A 888 -2.34 14.97 16.53
C GLN A 888 -1.60 13.78 17.14
N PRO A 889 -0.41 13.39 16.64
CA PRO A 889 0.22 12.10 16.96
C PRO A 889 0.56 11.97 18.45
N GLU A 890 0.78 13.09 19.14
CA GLU A 890 1.11 13.12 20.56
C GLU A 890 -0.10 12.77 21.44
N VAL A 891 -1.32 13.14 21.03
CA VAL A 891 -2.55 12.98 21.83
C VAL A 891 -2.90 11.49 22.02
N PRO A 892 -3.15 11.00 23.25
CA PRO A 892 -3.55 9.62 23.51
C PRO A 892 -4.86 9.26 22.80
N GLY A 893 -4.86 8.16 22.04
CA GLY A 893 -6.05 7.69 21.31
C GLY A 893 -6.47 8.55 20.11
N ALA A 894 -5.59 9.43 19.62
CA ALA A 894 -5.84 10.21 18.40
C ALA A 894 -6.11 9.30 17.19
N ASN A 895 -7.05 9.72 16.35
CA ASN A 895 -7.39 9.09 15.08
C ASN A 895 -7.22 10.11 13.95
N TRP A 896 -7.09 9.61 12.72
CA TRP A 896 -7.01 10.44 11.53
C TRP A 896 -8.36 11.11 11.22
N ALA A 897 -8.37 12.42 11.11
CA ALA A 897 -9.45 13.16 10.44
C ALA A 897 -9.20 13.13 8.93
N ILE A 898 -10.27 12.99 8.13
CA ILE A 898 -10.23 12.96 6.66
C ILE A 898 -10.96 14.21 6.14
N GLU A 899 -10.34 14.96 5.24
CA GLU A 899 -10.94 16.10 4.52
C GLU A 899 -10.74 15.87 3.02
N ARG A 900 -11.80 15.86 2.20
CA ARG A 900 -11.64 15.68 0.75
C ARG A 900 -11.15 16.95 0.06
N MET A 901 -10.39 16.76 -1.01
CA MET A 901 -9.94 17.76 -1.97
C MET A 901 -10.87 17.75 -3.19
N PRO A 902 -11.05 18.89 -3.89
CA PRO A 902 -11.86 18.96 -5.12
C PRO A 902 -11.19 18.28 -6.34
N SER A 903 -10.06 17.61 -6.16
CA SER A 903 -9.25 16.98 -7.21
C SER A 903 -8.36 15.87 -6.60
N LYS A 904 -8.26 14.72 -7.26
CA LYS A 904 -7.30 13.65 -6.91
C LYS A 904 -5.85 14.11 -7.11
N ARG A 905 -4.91 13.75 -6.23
CA ARG A 905 -3.49 14.12 -6.37
C ARG A 905 -2.53 13.00 -5.97
N VAL A 906 -1.56 12.74 -6.84
CA VAL A 906 -0.32 11.98 -6.59
C VAL A 906 0.84 12.79 -7.19
N MET A 907 2.05 12.70 -6.62
CA MET A 907 3.22 13.57 -6.93
C MET A 907 2.94 15.06 -6.71
N SER A 908 2.11 15.43 -5.73
CA SER A 908 1.85 16.84 -5.42
C SER A 908 2.95 17.46 -4.57
N SER A 909 3.26 18.72 -4.81
CA SER A 909 4.07 19.54 -3.89
C SER A 909 3.18 20.28 -2.87
N MET A 910 3.67 20.50 -1.65
CA MET A 910 3.02 21.36 -0.65
C MET A 910 4.00 22.42 -0.10
N VAL A 911 3.58 23.69 -0.08
CA VAL A 911 4.41 24.82 0.39
C VAL A 911 3.69 25.58 1.50
N ALA A 912 4.38 25.80 2.61
CA ALA A 912 3.90 26.64 3.70
C ALA A 912 4.03 28.13 3.38
N LEU A 913 2.99 28.90 3.63
CA LEU A 913 2.94 30.35 3.36
C LEU A 913 3.03 31.17 4.66
N PRO A 914 3.52 32.43 4.60
CA PRO A 914 3.77 33.24 5.79
C PRO A 914 2.55 33.46 6.68
N ASP A 915 1.35 33.53 6.11
CA ASP A 915 0.09 33.78 6.83
C ASP A 915 -0.42 32.58 7.66
N GLY A 916 0.15 31.39 7.41
CA GLY A 916 -0.17 30.12 8.05
C GLY A 916 -1.00 29.16 7.19
N THR A 917 -1.30 29.53 5.95
CA THR A 917 -1.93 28.66 4.96
C THR A 917 -0.90 27.79 4.23
N PHE A 918 -1.36 26.74 3.55
CA PHE A 918 -0.53 25.88 2.70
C PHE A 918 -1.04 25.88 1.27
N LEU A 919 -0.13 25.98 0.30
CA LEU A 919 -0.42 25.79 -1.11
C LEU A 919 -0.13 24.33 -1.47
N ILE A 920 -1.11 23.62 -2.04
CA ILE A 920 -0.96 22.25 -2.56
C ILE A 920 -1.08 22.33 -4.08
N MET A 921 -0.08 21.87 -4.82
CA MET A 921 -0.01 22.10 -6.26
C MET A 921 0.67 20.94 -7.00
N ASN A 922 0.70 21.03 -8.32
CA ASN A 922 1.32 20.05 -9.22
C ASN A 922 0.74 18.62 -9.08
N GLY A 923 1.39 17.65 -9.72
CA GLY A 923 1.08 16.23 -9.66
C GLY A 923 0.05 15.78 -10.69
N ALA A 924 -0.41 14.54 -10.53
CA ALA A 924 -1.31 13.83 -11.44
C ALA A 924 -2.60 13.39 -10.74
N GLN A 925 -3.67 13.13 -11.51
CA GLN A 925 -4.96 12.63 -11.01
C GLN A 925 -5.11 11.11 -11.19
N GLN A 926 -4.16 10.46 -11.86
CA GLN A 926 -4.00 9.00 -11.92
C GLN A 926 -2.50 8.66 -11.94
N GLY A 927 -2.16 7.51 -11.39
CA GLY A 927 -0.85 6.88 -11.48
C GLY A 927 -0.10 6.76 -10.16
N VAL A 928 1.20 6.56 -10.30
CA VAL A 928 2.19 6.54 -9.22
C VAL A 928 3.38 7.43 -9.62
N ALA A 929 4.23 7.76 -8.68
CA ALA A 929 5.51 8.39 -8.95
C ALA A 929 6.46 7.46 -9.71
N GLY A 930 7.26 8.02 -10.61
CA GLY A 930 8.12 7.29 -11.53
C GLY A 930 7.89 7.67 -13.00
N PHE A 931 8.86 7.29 -13.84
CA PHE A 931 8.90 7.65 -15.26
C PHE A 931 7.75 7.04 -16.07
N GLY A 932 6.96 7.90 -16.74
CA GLY A 932 5.80 7.52 -17.53
C GLY A 932 4.62 6.92 -16.74
N LEU A 933 4.63 6.95 -15.40
CA LEU A 933 3.65 6.27 -14.56
C LEU A 933 2.46 7.14 -14.11
N GLY A 934 2.50 8.45 -14.39
CA GLY A 934 1.44 9.41 -14.08
C GLY A 934 0.63 9.86 -15.30
N ASP A 935 -0.67 10.08 -15.13
CA ASP A 935 -1.58 10.58 -16.17
C ASP A 935 -2.59 11.60 -15.60
N ASN A 936 -3.20 12.40 -16.49
CA ASN A 936 -4.19 13.44 -16.19
C ASN A 936 -3.66 14.49 -15.17
N PRO A 937 -2.82 15.46 -15.60
CA PRO A 937 -2.16 16.41 -14.70
C PRO A 937 -3.14 17.24 -13.87
N ASN A 938 -2.72 17.60 -12.67
CA ASN A 938 -3.34 18.66 -11.88
C ASN A 938 -2.80 20.02 -12.32
N LEU A 939 -3.69 20.86 -12.83
CA LEU A 939 -3.33 22.22 -13.30
C LEU A 939 -3.70 23.31 -12.29
N ASN A 940 -4.68 23.07 -11.40
CA ASN A 940 -5.05 24.01 -10.34
C ASN A 940 -4.18 23.83 -9.10
N ALA A 941 -3.87 24.94 -8.42
CA ALA A 941 -3.43 24.90 -7.03
C ALA A 941 -4.63 24.82 -6.06
N LEU A 942 -4.41 24.31 -4.85
CA LEU A 942 -5.35 24.35 -3.73
C LEU A 942 -4.74 25.15 -2.58
N LEU A 943 -5.56 25.92 -1.88
CA LEU A 943 -5.20 26.56 -0.62
C LEU A 943 -5.82 25.78 0.54
N TYR A 944 -5.00 25.30 1.47
CA TYR A 944 -5.43 24.74 2.75
C TYR A 944 -5.25 25.79 3.86
N ASP A 945 -6.35 26.19 4.48
CA ASP A 945 -6.39 27.17 5.56
C ASP A 945 -6.69 26.47 6.90
N PRO A 946 -5.68 26.20 7.75
CA PRO A 946 -5.88 25.48 9.01
C PRO A 946 -6.67 26.30 10.05
N SER A 947 -6.83 27.61 9.86
CA SER A 947 -7.58 28.47 10.79
C SER A 947 -9.10 28.29 10.67
N LYS A 948 -9.58 27.73 9.56
CA LYS A 948 -10.99 27.39 9.36
C LYS A 948 -11.37 26.07 10.08
N PRO A 949 -12.66 25.85 10.36
CA PRO A 949 -13.14 24.54 10.80
C PRO A 949 -12.75 23.44 9.82
N VAL A 950 -12.54 22.22 10.34
CA VAL A 950 -12.39 21.00 9.52
C VAL A 950 -13.53 20.92 8.50
N HIS A 951 -13.25 20.40 7.32
CA HIS A 951 -14.13 20.32 6.15
C HIS A 951 -14.43 21.66 5.46
N ASN A 952 -13.87 22.78 5.94
CA ASN A 952 -14.04 24.11 5.34
C ASN A 952 -12.70 24.75 4.94
N ARG A 953 -11.62 23.96 4.95
CA ARG A 953 -10.23 24.45 4.86
C ARG A 953 -9.71 24.61 3.43
N ILE A 954 -10.26 23.87 2.48
CA ILE A 954 -9.71 23.73 1.12
C ILE A 954 -10.42 24.68 0.13
N SER A 955 -9.63 25.42 -0.64
CA SER A 955 -10.10 26.29 -1.72
C SER A 955 -9.37 25.96 -3.03
N SER A 956 -10.05 25.90 -4.17
CA SER A 956 -9.38 25.80 -5.48
C SER A 956 -8.95 27.19 -5.95
N LEU A 957 -7.67 27.34 -6.23
CA LEU A 957 -7.04 28.57 -6.72
C LEU A 957 -6.89 28.55 -8.25
N ALA A 958 -6.09 29.48 -8.80
CA ALA A 958 -5.81 29.59 -10.22
C ALA A 958 -5.11 28.34 -10.81
N ASN A 959 -5.11 28.27 -12.14
CA ASN A 959 -4.53 27.18 -12.92
C ASN A 959 -3.25 27.62 -13.65
N THR A 960 -2.25 26.73 -13.73
CA THR A 960 -1.18 26.82 -14.73
C THR A 960 -1.62 26.18 -16.06
N THR A 961 -0.85 26.41 -17.12
CA THR A 961 -0.93 25.67 -18.40
C THR A 961 0.13 24.58 -18.52
N VAL A 962 0.98 24.42 -17.51
CA VAL A 962 2.13 23.53 -17.48
C VAL A 962 1.82 22.26 -16.68
N ALA A 963 2.04 21.09 -17.29
CA ALA A 963 1.87 19.80 -16.62
C ALA A 963 3.11 19.51 -15.76
N ARG A 964 3.02 19.81 -14.45
CA ARG A 964 4.07 19.56 -13.47
C ARG A 964 3.93 18.12 -12.92
N MET A 965 4.53 17.16 -13.62
CA MET A 965 4.43 15.71 -13.36
C MET A 965 5.53 15.24 -12.39
N TYR A 966 6.01 13.99 -12.49
CA TYR A 966 7.10 13.46 -11.65
C TYR A 966 8.35 14.35 -11.67
N HIS A 967 9.03 14.49 -10.53
CA HIS A 967 10.10 15.48 -10.30
C HIS A 967 9.69 16.96 -10.47
N ASN A 968 8.45 17.32 -10.10
CA ASN A 968 8.09 18.72 -9.90
C ASN A 968 8.52 19.18 -8.51
N GLU A 969 8.92 20.44 -8.38
CA GLU A 969 9.34 21.03 -7.12
C GLU A 969 8.68 22.38 -6.87
N ALA A 970 8.40 22.69 -5.60
CA ALA A 970 7.93 24.01 -5.19
C ALA A 970 8.50 24.46 -3.84
N ILE A 971 8.86 25.75 -3.73
CA ILE A 971 9.44 26.35 -2.52
C ILE A 971 8.91 27.76 -2.27
N LEU A 972 8.89 28.19 -1.00
CA LEU A 972 8.60 29.58 -0.63
C LEU A 972 9.83 30.47 -0.89
N LEU A 973 9.63 31.63 -1.52
CA LEU A 973 10.66 32.66 -1.70
C LEU A 973 10.61 33.71 -0.58
N MET A 974 11.73 34.42 -0.37
CA MET A 974 11.83 35.52 0.59
C MET A 974 10.83 36.66 0.32
N ASP A 975 10.38 36.82 -0.93
CA ASP A 975 9.36 37.81 -1.30
C ASP A 975 7.92 37.30 -1.10
N GLY A 976 7.72 36.12 -0.53
CA GLY A 976 6.40 35.55 -0.24
C GLY A 976 5.68 34.95 -1.46
N ARG A 977 6.29 34.92 -2.65
CA ARG A 977 5.83 34.09 -3.79
C ARG A 977 6.26 32.63 -3.59
N VAL A 978 5.64 31.72 -4.33
CA VAL A 978 6.06 30.32 -4.41
C VAL A 978 6.71 30.08 -5.76
N LEU A 979 7.97 29.64 -5.78
CA LEU A 979 8.63 29.21 -7.02
C LEU A 979 8.19 27.78 -7.37
N VAL A 980 7.93 27.53 -8.64
CA VAL A 980 7.48 26.25 -9.19
C VAL A 980 8.40 25.84 -10.33
N SER A 981 8.97 24.64 -10.25
CA SER A 981 10.00 24.19 -11.18
C SER A 981 9.90 22.68 -11.46
N GLY A 982 10.67 22.23 -12.45
CA GLY A 982 10.68 20.85 -12.91
C GLY A 982 9.40 20.45 -13.67
N SER A 983 9.54 19.47 -14.54
CA SER A 983 9.25 18.08 -14.15
C SER A 983 9.94 17.17 -15.16
N ASP A 984 10.44 16.02 -14.70
CA ASP A 984 11.12 15.03 -15.54
C ASP A 984 10.37 13.69 -15.50
N PRO A 985 9.25 13.58 -16.25
CA PRO A 985 8.47 12.36 -16.31
C PRO A 985 9.05 11.29 -17.25
N GLU A 986 10.11 11.59 -18.02
CA GLU A 986 10.71 10.70 -19.05
C GLU A 986 9.67 9.98 -19.95
N ASN A 987 8.60 10.68 -20.32
CA ASN A 987 7.50 10.14 -21.14
C ASN A 987 7.98 9.82 -22.57
N LEU A 988 8.24 8.53 -22.85
CA LEU A 988 8.71 8.05 -24.17
C LEU A 988 7.76 8.35 -25.34
N ASP A 989 6.49 8.63 -25.06
CA ASP A 989 5.47 9.04 -26.04
C ASP A 989 5.42 10.55 -26.29
N GLY A 990 6.19 11.35 -25.53
CA GLY A 990 6.21 12.81 -25.59
C GLY A 990 4.95 13.49 -25.06
N LYS A 991 4.04 12.76 -24.40
CA LYS A 991 2.74 13.28 -23.92
C LYS A 991 2.90 14.35 -22.83
N TYR A 992 3.88 14.16 -21.94
CA TYR A 992 4.30 15.14 -20.94
C TYR A 992 5.80 15.40 -21.15
N PRO A 993 6.19 16.51 -21.81
CA PRO A 993 7.60 16.80 -22.03
C PRO A 993 8.30 17.18 -20.73
N GLN A 994 9.63 17.00 -20.70
CA GLN A 994 10.49 17.57 -19.69
C GLN A 994 10.30 19.09 -19.60
N GLU A 995 10.14 19.61 -18.39
CA GLU A 995 9.81 21.02 -18.16
C GLU A 995 10.93 21.80 -17.47
N TYR A 996 11.58 22.66 -18.26
CA TYR A 996 12.68 23.54 -17.87
C TYR A 996 12.19 24.93 -17.44
N ARG A 997 10.96 25.34 -17.78
CA ARG A 997 10.44 26.67 -17.43
C ARG A 997 10.20 26.76 -15.93
N VAL A 998 10.67 27.84 -15.31
CA VAL A 998 10.38 28.20 -13.93
C VAL A 998 9.18 29.14 -13.94
N GLU A 999 8.17 28.81 -13.13
CA GLU A 999 7.03 29.68 -12.86
C GLU A 999 7.11 30.18 -11.40
N VAL A 1000 6.37 31.24 -11.10
CA VAL A 1000 6.00 31.60 -9.73
C VAL A 1000 4.49 31.59 -9.60
N PHE A 1001 4.00 31.07 -8.47
CA PHE A 1001 2.64 31.33 -8.02
C PHE A 1001 2.66 32.53 -7.07
N ILE A 1002 1.86 33.55 -7.37
CA ILE A 1002 1.65 34.74 -6.55
C ILE A 1002 0.40 34.49 -5.68
N PRO A 1003 0.55 34.31 -4.36
CA PRO A 1003 -0.59 33.97 -3.50
C PRO A 1003 -1.54 35.16 -3.29
N PRO A 1004 -2.81 34.93 -2.92
CA PRO A 1004 -3.82 35.97 -2.77
C PRO A 1004 -3.42 37.17 -1.88
N TYR A 1005 -2.56 36.97 -0.87
CA TYR A 1005 -2.09 38.05 0.01
C TYR A 1005 -1.11 39.05 -0.65
N LEU A 1006 -0.59 38.76 -1.85
CA LEU A 1006 0.19 39.74 -2.65
C LEU A 1006 -0.65 40.40 -3.76
N MET A 1007 -1.86 39.91 -4.03
CA MET A 1007 -2.64 40.32 -5.18
C MET A 1007 -3.33 41.68 -4.97
N GLY A 1008 -3.12 42.63 -5.88
CA GLY A 1008 -3.70 43.97 -5.82
C GLY A 1008 -2.88 44.99 -5.04
N LEU A 1009 -1.59 44.72 -4.83
CA LEU A 1009 -0.60 45.76 -4.53
C LEU A 1009 -0.35 46.58 -5.81
N ASP A 1010 -0.36 47.92 -5.69
CA ASP A 1010 0.04 48.84 -6.80
C ASP A 1010 1.57 48.85 -7.03
N GLU A 1011 2.33 48.16 -6.18
CA GLU A 1011 3.74 47.86 -6.38
C GLU A 1011 3.85 46.89 -7.58
N PRO A 1012 4.75 47.11 -8.54
CA PRO A 1012 5.11 46.04 -9.47
C PRO A 1012 5.69 44.89 -8.65
N LEU A 1013 5.01 43.74 -8.62
CA LEU A 1013 5.60 42.47 -8.15
C LEU A 1013 6.71 41.99 -9.09
N ALA A 1014 6.82 42.62 -10.27
CA ALA A 1014 7.95 42.62 -11.18
C ALA A 1014 9.02 43.69 -10.84
N LEU A 1015 8.97 44.34 -9.67
CA LEU A 1015 10.14 45.03 -9.14
C LEU A 1015 11.21 43.97 -8.91
N ASN A 1016 12.29 44.11 -9.68
CA ASN A 1016 13.53 43.37 -9.52
C ASN A 1016 13.83 43.19 -8.02
N VAL A 1017 14.20 41.98 -7.59
CA VAL A 1017 14.61 41.76 -6.18
C VAL A 1017 15.74 42.73 -5.80
N SER A 1018 16.52 43.16 -6.79
CA SER A 1018 17.51 44.23 -6.73
C SER A 1018 16.94 45.56 -6.22
N ASP A 1019 15.75 46.04 -6.62
CA ASP A 1019 15.20 47.32 -6.11
C ASP A 1019 14.72 47.22 -4.65
N GLN A 1020 14.17 46.07 -4.23
CA GLN A 1020 13.82 45.82 -2.82
C GLN A 1020 15.09 45.68 -1.95
N VAL A 1021 16.13 45.01 -2.46
CA VAL A 1021 17.44 44.86 -1.80
C VAL A 1021 18.24 46.18 -1.79
N LEU A 1022 18.13 47.01 -2.84
CA LEU A 1022 18.73 48.35 -2.90
C LEU A 1022 18.02 49.35 -1.96
N TYR A 1023 16.73 49.12 -1.65
CA TYR A 1023 16.05 49.82 -0.55
C TYR A 1023 16.67 49.48 0.81
N HIS A 1024 17.00 48.20 1.06
CA HIS A 1024 17.71 47.78 2.27
C HIS A 1024 19.16 48.31 2.30
N ALA A 1025 19.90 48.28 1.18
CA ALA A 1025 21.27 48.77 1.11
C ALA A 1025 21.41 50.27 1.42
N ASN A 1026 20.44 51.09 0.97
CA ASN A 1026 20.44 52.54 1.25
C ASN A 1026 19.93 52.90 2.65
N ALA A 1027 19.15 52.04 3.31
CA ALA A 1027 18.76 52.24 4.71
C ALA A 1027 19.93 52.06 5.70
N GLY A 1028 20.97 51.31 5.33
CA GLY A 1028 22.14 51.02 6.17
C GLY A 1028 23.28 52.04 6.13
N THR A 1029 23.27 53.04 5.23
CA THR A 1029 24.43 53.92 4.97
C THR A 1029 24.30 55.36 5.48
N ALA A 1030 23.34 55.63 6.37
CA ALA A 1030 23.40 56.81 7.23
C ALA A 1030 24.19 56.50 8.52
N PHE A 1031 25.29 57.22 8.75
CA PHE A 1031 26.19 57.14 9.93
C PHE A 1031 27.23 56.00 9.99
N ALA A 1032 28.06 55.82 8.96
CA ALA A 1032 29.53 55.71 9.14
C ALA A 1032 30.31 55.64 7.81
N SER A 1033 31.09 56.67 7.49
CA SER A 1033 32.45 56.49 6.96
C SER A 1033 33.20 57.81 6.87
N ASN A 1034 34.26 57.91 7.67
CA ASN A 1034 35.38 58.80 7.39
C ASN A 1034 36.53 57.87 6.95
N ALA A 1035 36.54 57.46 5.67
CA ALA A 1035 37.60 56.66 5.08
C ALA A 1035 37.67 56.91 3.56
N THR A 1036 38.87 57.13 3.04
CA THR A 1036 39.12 57.61 1.67
C THR A 1036 39.86 56.59 0.80
N ALA A 1037 39.29 56.22 -0.35
CA ALA A 1037 39.95 55.76 -1.60
C ALA A 1037 38.83 55.32 -2.56
N SER A 1038 38.45 56.07 -3.60
CA SER A 1038 39.14 56.21 -4.90
C SER A 1038 39.19 54.93 -5.75
N ASP A 1039 38.10 54.60 -6.42
CA ASP A 1039 38.11 54.49 -7.89
C ASP A 1039 36.72 54.71 -8.49
N SER A 1040 36.66 55.10 -9.76
CA SER A 1040 35.47 55.72 -10.36
C SER A 1040 35.07 55.16 -11.73
N ALA A 1041 33.82 54.70 -11.87
CA ALA A 1041 33.13 54.56 -13.15
C ALA A 1041 31.61 54.71 -12.96
N PRO A 1042 30.92 55.63 -13.67
CA PRO A 1042 29.48 55.86 -13.49
C PRO A 1042 28.64 55.09 -14.51
N TYR A 1043 27.55 54.46 -14.07
CA TYR A 1043 26.47 54.01 -14.98
C TYR A 1043 25.43 55.11 -15.15
N THR A 1044 25.36 55.68 -16.35
CA THR A 1044 24.37 56.70 -16.74
C THR A 1044 23.11 56.05 -17.33
N TYR A 1045 21.94 56.33 -16.74
CA TYR A 1045 20.65 55.92 -17.30
C TYR A 1045 20.35 56.60 -18.64
N ALA A 1046 19.97 55.81 -19.66
CA ALA A 1046 19.63 56.27 -20.99
C ALA A 1046 18.10 56.26 -21.25
N ASN A 1047 17.43 57.27 -20.69
CA ASN A 1047 16.28 58.01 -21.22
C ASN A 1047 15.02 57.27 -21.75
N GLY A 1048 13.87 57.52 -21.11
CA GLY A 1048 12.54 56.97 -21.48
C GLY A 1048 11.33 57.79 -21.00
N THR A 1049 11.46 59.12 -20.90
CA THR A 1049 10.35 60.10 -20.73
C THR A 1049 9.18 59.74 -19.79
N ASN A 1050 9.38 59.89 -18.48
CA ASN A 1050 8.50 60.80 -17.72
C ASN A 1050 9.20 61.32 -16.46
N SER A 1051 9.23 62.63 -16.28
CA SER A 1051 9.94 63.28 -15.18
C SER A 1051 9.04 63.43 -13.95
N SER A 1052 9.29 62.63 -12.91
CA SER A 1052 8.88 62.95 -11.54
C SER A 1052 10.10 62.86 -10.62
N SER A 1053 10.49 64.00 -10.07
CA SER A 1053 11.55 64.12 -9.08
C SER A 1053 11.17 63.35 -7.81
N VAL A 1054 12.02 62.42 -7.37
CA VAL A 1054 11.88 61.78 -6.05
C VAL A 1054 12.12 62.83 -4.96
N SER A 1055 11.03 63.36 -4.41
CA SER A 1055 11.05 64.21 -3.22
C SER A 1055 11.28 63.36 -1.97
N ASN A 1056 12.16 63.80 -1.08
CA ASN A 1056 12.31 63.24 0.27
C ASN A 1056 10.93 63.14 0.96
N GLY A 1057 10.47 61.90 1.18
CA GLY A 1057 9.14 61.62 1.72
C GLY A 1057 8.41 60.53 0.94
N THR A 1058 8.99 59.33 0.84
CA THR A 1058 8.31 58.16 0.26
C THR A 1058 7.10 57.81 1.14
N ALA A 1059 5.91 57.82 0.57
CA ALA A 1059 4.73 57.29 1.25
C ALA A 1059 4.88 55.76 1.38
N CYS A 1060 4.61 55.21 2.57
CA CYS A 1060 4.64 53.76 2.77
C CYS A 1060 3.61 53.08 1.86
N GLY A 1061 4.06 52.12 1.05
CA GLY A 1061 3.19 51.20 0.33
C GLY A 1061 2.43 50.26 1.27
N ALA A 1062 1.55 49.43 0.70
CA ALA A 1062 0.72 48.50 1.48
C ALA A 1062 1.50 47.29 2.03
N ARG A 1063 2.76 47.08 1.61
CA ARG A 1063 3.63 46.01 2.10
C ARG A 1063 4.43 46.47 3.34
N PRO A 1064 4.52 45.67 4.43
CA PRO A 1064 5.35 46.03 5.57
C PRO A 1064 6.84 45.98 5.23
N ILE A 1065 7.61 46.93 5.80
CA ILE A 1065 9.07 46.98 5.68
C ILE A 1065 9.63 47.03 7.10
N PHE A 1066 10.54 46.09 7.40
CA PHE A 1066 11.17 45.96 8.70
C PHE A 1066 12.66 45.64 8.54
N ASN A 1067 13.44 45.96 9.57
CA ASN A 1067 14.84 45.55 9.67
C ASN A 1067 15.10 44.90 11.03
N LEU A 1068 15.94 43.87 11.06
CA LEU A 1068 16.54 43.37 12.29
C LEU A 1068 17.57 44.38 12.82
N ALA A 1069 17.84 44.37 14.13
CA ALA A 1069 18.98 45.12 14.66
C ALA A 1069 20.31 44.60 14.04
N LEU A 1070 21.32 45.47 13.93
CA LEU A 1070 22.62 45.09 13.35
C LEU A 1070 23.23 43.86 14.06
N ASN A 1071 23.66 42.88 13.27
CA ASN A 1071 24.19 41.58 13.72
C ASN A 1071 23.19 40.70 14.51
N ASN A 1072 21.89 40.97 14.47
CA ASN A 1072 20.86 40.26 15.25
C ASN A 1072 20.18 39.11 14.50
N THR A 1073 20.97 38.21 13.89
CA THR A 1073 20.48 37.08 13.07
C THR A 1073 20.74 35.70 13.68
N ASP A 1074 21.40 35.60 14.84
CA ASP A 1074 21.72 34.34 15.51
C ASP A 1074 21.04 34.29 16.88
N TRP A 1075 20.00 33.47 17.00
CA TRP A 1075 19.02 33.52 18.09
C TRP A 1075 19.09 32.28 18.99
N SER A 1076 19.17 32.53 20.29
CA SER A 1076 19.00 31.53 21.34
C SER A 1076 17.52 31.22 21.56
N TYR A 1077 17.21 29.97 21.87
CA TYR A 1077 15.84 29.55 22.22
C TYR A 1077 15.28 30.35 23.40
N GLY A 1078 14.01 30.74 23.31
CA GLY A 1078 13.27 31.51 24.33
C GLY A 1078 13.74 32.95 24.56
N ALA A 1079 14.80 33.42 23.88
CA ALA A 1079 15.27 34.79 23.99
C ALA A 1079 14.42 35.76 23.15
N THR A 1080 14.38 37.03 23.60
CA THR A 1080 13.62 38.11 22.93
C THR A 1080 14.57 39.04 22.18
N TYR A 1081 14.20 39.34 20.93
CA TYR A 1081 15.01 40.04 19.94
C TYR A 1081 14.28 41.25 19.36
N THR A 1082 15.02 42.32 19.08
CA THR A 1082 14.47 43.59 18.58
C THR A 1082 14.53 43.68 17.06
N PHE A 1083 13.45 44.17 16.47
CA PHE A 1083 13.35 44.58 15.07
C PHE A 1083 12.64 45.95 14.98
N THR A 1084 12.88 46.69 13.90
CA THR A 1084 12.32 48.03 13.69
C THR A 1084 11.39 48.02 12.49
N MET A 1085 10.15 48.47 12.68
CA MET A 1085 9.20 48.71 11.60
C MET A 1085 9.45 50.08 10.99
N HIS A 1086 9.62 50.12 9.66
CA HIS A 1086 9.75 51.35 8.89
C HIS A 1086 8.44 51.73 8.18
N CYS A 1087 7.69 50.73 7.69
CA CYS A 1087 6.40 50.89 7.00
C CYS A 1087 5.46 49.71 7.29
N GLY A 1088 4.17 49.88 7.03
CA GLY A 1088 3.14 48.84 7.20
C GLY A 1088 2.29 48.92 8.48
N GLY A 1089 2.55 49.91 9.34
CA GLY A 1089 1.84 50.09 10.61
C GLY A 1089 2.21 49.04 11.67
N THR A 1090 1.37 48.88 12.69
CA THR A 1090 1.56 47.84 13.71
C THR A 1090 1.39 46.45 13.10
N PRO A 1091 2.36 45.53 13.25
CA PRO A 1091 2.23 44.15 12.81
C PRO A 1091 1.02 43.45 13.41
N ALA A 1092 0.33 42.64 12.61
CA ALA A 1092 -0.72 41.74 13.06
C ALA A 1092 -0.18 40.36 13.50
N LYS A 1093 0.86 39.88 12.81
CA LYS A 1093 1.59 38.65 13.12
C LYS A 1093 3.06 38.79 12.74
N VAL A 1094 3.89 37.95 13.36
CA VAL A 1094 5.22 37.58 12.88
C VAL A 1094 5.20 36.08 12.60
N SER A 1095 5.76 35.62 11.49
CA SER A 1095 5.97 34.19 11.22
C SER A 1095 7.42 33.85 10.96
N LEU A 1096 7.80 32.63 11.34
CA LEU A 1096 9.10 32.03 11.08
C LEU A 1096 8.87 30.79 10.22
N MET A 1097 9.40 30.79 9.00
CA MET A 1097 9.29 29.71 8.03
C MET A 1097 10.64 29.01 7.93
N GLY A 1098 10.74 27.74 8.34
CA GLY A 1098 11.98 26.98 8.26
C GLY A 1098 12.55 26.91 6.83
N ALA A 1099 13.87 26.86 6.70
CA ALA A 1099 14.53 26.62 5.42
C ALA A 1099 14.12 25.26 4.85
N VAL A 1100 13.80 25.21 3.56
CA VAL A 1100 13.27 24.02 2.88
C VAL A 1100 14.13 23.66 1.68
N SER A 1101 14.47 22.37 1.58
CA SER A 1101 14.80 21.71 0.33
C SER A 1101 13.60 20.88 -0.12
N SER A 1102 13.13 21.11 -1.34
CA SER A 1102 12.05 20.34 -1.97
C SER A 1102 12.63 19.22 -2.83
N THR A 1103 12.11 18.00 -2.69
CA THR A 1103 12.31 16.91 -3.65
C THR A 1103 11.14 15.91 -3.58
N HIS A 1104 10.59 15.44 -4.71
CA HIS A 1104 9.60 14.34 -4.77
C HIS A 1104 8.44 14.50 -3.76
N GLY A 1105 7.77 15.65 -3.79
CA GLY A 1105 6.66 15.97 -2.88
C GLY A 1105 7.06 16.20 -1.40
N ASN A 1106 8.33 16.08 -1.04
CA ASN A 1106 8.85 16.28 0.31
C ASN A 1106 9.46 17.68 0.48
N SER A 1107 8.95 18.44 1.46
CA SER A 1107 9.55 19.70 1.90
C SER A 1107 10.42 19.50 3.15
N MET A 1108 11.63 18.98 2.95
CA MET A 1108 12.53 18.64 4.06
C MET A 1108 13.03 19.93 4.77
N GLY A 1109 12.88 19.97 6.10
CA GLY A 1109 13.20 21.13 6.94
C GLY A 1109 12.00 22.06 7.24
N ALA A 1110 10.82 21.82 6.65
CA ALA A 1110 9.67 22.70 6.81
C ALA A 1110 9.14 22.77 8.26
N ARG A 1111 9.01 24.00 8.77
CA ARG A 1111 8.34 24.32 10.03
C ARG A 1111 7.73 25.72 9.96
N THR A 1112 6.50 25.88 10.42
CA THR A 1112 5.81 27.19 10.49
C THR A 1112 5.51 27.55 11.94
N LEU A 1113 6.05 28.68 12.40
CA LEU A 1113 5.90 29.12 13.79
C LEU A 1113 5.38 30.57 13.85
N PHE A 1114 4.42 30.83 14.74
CA PHE A 1114 3.95 32.17 15.11
C PHE A 1114 4.43 32.55 16.52
N PRO A 1115 5.63 33.16 16.66
CA PRO A 1115 6.16 33.58 17.95
C PRO A 1115 5.35 34.72 18.60
N ALA A 1116 5.53 34.89 19.92
CA ALA A 1116 5.10 36.10 20.60
C ALA A 1116 5.89 37.31 20.09
N PHE A 1117 5.19 38.43 19.86
CA PHE A 1117 5.81 39.71 19.52
C PHE A 1117 5.11 40.87 20.24
N SER A 1118 5.79 42.01 20.37
CA SER A 1118 5.24 43.23 20.95
C SER A 1118 5.92 44.47 20.38
N CYS A 1119 5.15 45.48 20.00
CA CYS A 1119 5.64 46.75 19.48
C CYS A 1119 5.34 47.89 20.45
N GLY A 1120 6.30 48.82 20.60
CA GLY A 1120 6.09 50.02 21.39
C GLY A 1120 5.01 50.90 20.76
N THR A 1121 4.03 51.35 21.54
CA THR A 1121 3.11 52.40 21.11
C THR A 1121 3.82 53.75 21.14
N ASP A 1122 3.71 54.56 20.08
CA ASP A 1122 4.20 55.94 20.10
C ASP A 1122 3.62 56.70 21.29
N ASN A 1123 4.50 57.26 22.13
CA ASN A 1123 4.11 57.86 23.40
C ASN A 1123 3.37 59.19 23.18
N GLY A 1124 2.04 59.14 23.27
CA GLY A 1124 1.15 60.25 22.89
C GLY A 1124 -0.10 60.45 23.76
N ASN A 1125 0.02 60.26 25.09
CA ASN A 1125 -0.93 60.68 26.14
C ASN A 1125 -2.22 59.84 26.39
N GLY A 1126 -2.31 59.27 27.60
CA GLY A 1126 -3.56 59.31 28.39
C GLY A 1126 -4.58 58.15 28.28
N THR A 1127 -4.40 57.11 29.11
CA THR A 1127 -5.46 56.36 29.82
C THR A 1127 -6.81 56.05 29.12
N SER A 1128 -7.07 54.77 28.82
CA SER A 1128 -8.19 54.04 29.49
C SER A 1128 -8.26 52.55 29.11
N THR A 1129 -8.75 51.76 30.06
CA THR A 1129 -9.13 50.35 29.88
C THR A 1129 -10.51 50.23 29.24
N GLY A 1130 -10.73 49.34 28.28
CA GLY A 1130 -12.10 49.07 27.82
C GLY A 1130 -12.23 48.18 26.58
N THR A 1131 -12.96 47.09 26.74
CA THR A 1131 -13.47 46.17 25.71
C THR A 1131 -14.29 46.80 24.58
N SER A 1132 -14.34 46.08 23.46
CA SER A 1132 -15.49 45.88 22.53
C SER A 1132 -15.56 46.65 21.20
N THR A 1133 -15.86 45.85 20.17
CA THR A 1133 -16.74 46.08 19.00
C THR A 1133 -17.12 47.52 18.57
N GLY A 1134 -16.99 47.79 17.27
CA GLY A 1134 -17.87 48.76 16.59
C GLY A 1134 -17.23 49.53 15.44
N ILE A 1135 -17.66 49.25 14.21
CA ILE A 1135 -17.38 50.11 13.04
C ILE A 1135 -18.34 51.30 13.07
N SER A 1136 -17.84 52.53 12.97
CA SER A 1136 -18.58 53.62 12.31
C SER A 1136 -17.67 54.73 11.77
N SER A 1137 -18.08 55.30 10.64
CA SER A 1137 -17.36 56.28 9.83
C SER A 1137 -17.49 57.72 10.34
N SER A 1138 -16.45 58.55 10.18
CA SER A 1138 -16.63 59.94 9.74
C SER A 1138 -15.34 60.56 9.18
N THR A 1139 -15.47 61.34 8.11
CA THR A 1139 -14.41 62.16 7.52
C THR A 1139 -14.32 63.53 8.21
N SER A 1140 -13.12 63.98 8.57
CA SER A 1140 -12.81 65.42 8.59
C SER A 1140 -11.33 65.67 8.30
N ASN A 1141 -11.07 66.73 7.52
CA ASN A 1141 -9.78 67.06 6.95
C ASN A 1141 -9.13 68.19 7.76
N SER A 1142 -7.88 68.04 8.21
CA SER A 1142 -7.10 69.16 8.74
C SER A 1142 -5.61 69.02 8.44
N ASN A 1143 -5.15 69.82 7.47
CA ASN A 1143 -3.75 70.02 7.15
C ASN A 1143 -3.01 70.64 8.35
N SER A 1144 -2.00 69.94 8.89
CA SER A 1144 -0.97 70.58 9.70
C SER A 1144 0.40 70.04 9.29
N ASN A 1145 1.22 70.94 8.74
CA ASN A 1145 2.51 70.62 8.16
C ASN A 1145 3.58 70.59 9.27
N SER A 1146 3.82 69.41 9.86
CA SER A 1146 4.92 69.17 10.79
C SER A 1146 5.92 68.18 10.19
N THR A 1147 7.14 68.64 9.92
CA THR A 1147 8.27 67.78 9.56
C THR A 1147 8.67 66.91 10.76
N SER A 1148 7.96 65.80 10.94
CA SER A 1148 8.33 64.72 11.86
C SER A 1148 9.35 63.81 11.17
N THR A 1149 10.55 63.72 11.73
CA THR A 1149 11.48 62.62 11.41
C THR A 1149 10.94 61.35 12.03
N SER A 1150 10.28 60.50 11.23
CA SER A 1150 9.67 59.25 11.68
C SER A 1150 10.75 58.24 12.11
N THR A 1151 11.09 58.25 13.39
CA THR A 1151 11.78 57.13 14.04
C THR A 1151 10.87 55.90 13.96
N GLY A 1152 11.34 54.84 13.30
CA GLY A 1152 10.55 53.62 13.10
C GLY A 1152 10.12 52.97 14.41
N THR A 1153 8.99 52.27 14.40
CA THR A 1153 8.42 51.64 15.59
C THR A 1153 9.28 50.44 16.01
N SER A 1154 9.88 50.52 17.20
CA SER A 1154 10.64 49.41 17.78
C SER A 1154 9.69 48.30 18.22
N CYS A 1155 9.96 47.09 17.74
CA CYS A 1155 9.25 45.87 18.06
C CYS A 1155 10.19 44.81 18.63
N THR A 1156 9.61 43.83 19.30
CA THR A 1156 10.29 42.69 19.91
C THR A 1156 9.60 41.41 19.50
N VAL A 1157 10.36 40.32 19.34
CA VAL A 1157 9.87 38.97 19.03
C VAL A 1157 10.63 37.96 19.89
N THR A 1158 9.95 36.94 20.40
CA THR A 1158 10.54 35.90 21.25
C THR A 1158 10.68 34.60 20.48
N ALA A 1159 11.92 34.08 20.40
CA ALA A 1159 12.23 32.82 19.74
C ALA A 1159 11.47 31.63 20.38
N PRO A 1160 11.22 30.53 19.65
CA PRO A 1160 10.63 29.32 20.21
C PRO A 1160 11.46 28.81 21.41
N PRO A 1161 10.83 28.17 22.41
CA PRO A 1161 11.43 27.94 23.73
C PRO A 1161 12.51 26.85 23.75
N ASN A 1162 12.55 25.97 22.76
CA ASN A 1162 13.49 24.86 22.63
C ASN A 1162 13.52 24.30 21.19
N ALA A 1163 14.43 23.37 20.94
CA ALA A 1163 14.55 22.67 19.67
C ALA A 1163 13.30 21.85 19.29
N HIS A 1164 12.62 21.22 20.26
CA HIS A 1164 11.44 20.38 20.01
C HIS A 1164 10.24 21.16 19.43
N VAL A 1165 10.00 22.39 19.90
CA VAL A 1165 9.01 23.31 19.31
C VAL A 1165 9.51 23.87 17.97
N ALA A 1166 10.81 24.14 17.86
CA ALA A 1166 11.41 24.68 16.63
C ALA A 1166 11.54 23.65 15.48
N GLY A 1167 11.44 22.35 15.76
CA GLY A 1167 11.73 21.30 14.79
C GLY A 1167 13.22 20.96 14.63
N GLY A 1168 14.07 21.38 15.58
CA GLY A 1168 15.53 21.33 15.51
C GLY A 1168 16.18 22.72 15.59
N PRO A 1169 17.51 22.80 15.56
CA PRO A 1169 18.22 24.03 15.20
C PRO A 1169 18.16 24.22 13.67
N ALA A 1170 17.85 25.42 13.20
CA ALA A 1170 17.65 25.70 11.77
C ALA A 1170 17.75 27.20 11.43
N TRP A 1171 17.82 27.50 10.14
CA TRP A 1171 17.53 28.82 9.58
C TRP A 1171 16.05 28.98 9.27
N PHE A 1172 15.53 30.18 9.48
CA PHE A 1172 14.13 30.56 9.24
C PHE A 1172 14.07 31.89 8.48
N MET A 1173 13.16 31.98 7.50
CA MET A 1173 12.68 33.24 6.96
C MET A 1173 11.70 33.87 7.95
N MET A 1174 12.06 35.01 8.53
CA MET A 1174 11.17 35.81 9.37
C MET A 1174 10.36 36.77 8.49
N PHE A 1175 9.04 36.63 8.48
CA PHE A 1175 8.12 37.58 7.87
C PHE A 1175 7.39 38.40 8.93
N VAL A 1176 7.16 39.68 8.63
CA VAL A 1176 6.24 40.53 9.38
C VAL A 1176 4.98 40.75 8.55
N ILE A 1177 3.82 40.48 9.14
CA ILE A 1177 2.52 40.53 8.45
C ILE A 1177 1.76 41.76 8.93
N GLY A 1178 1.39 42.63 7.99
CA GLY A 1178 0.67 43.87 8.27
C GLY A 1178 -0.77 43.65 8.71
N GLY A 1179 -1.42 44.70 9.21
CA GLY A 1179 -2.85 44.69 9.57
C GLY A 1179 -3.80 44.37 8.41
N ASN A 1180 -3.31 44.43 7.16
CA ASN A 1180 -3.99 44.06 5.93
C ASN A 1180 -3.74 42.60 5.49
N GLY A 1181 -2.95 41.82 6.24
CA GLY A 1181 -2.58 40.44 5.89
C GLY A 1181 -1.42 40.29 4.91
N VAL A 1182 -0.86 41.39 4.39
CA VAL A 1182 0.26 41.36 3.45
C VAL A 1182 1.57 41.08 4.21
N PRO A 1183 2.38 40.08 3.81
CA PRO A 1183 3.70 39.84 4.40
C PRO A 1183 4.76 40.79 3.83
N SER A 1184 5.75 41.13 4.65
CA SER A 1184 6.99 41.80 4.25
C SER A 1184 7.80 40.96 3.25
N VAL A 1185 8.94 41.49 2.78
CA VAL A 1185 10.05 40.61 2.39
C VAL A 1185 10.63 39.99 3.67
N ALA A 1186 11.12 38.75 3.62
CA ALA A 1186 11.69 38.07 4.78
C ALA A 1186 13.12 38.52 5.09
N GLU A 1187 13.49 38.44 6.37
CA GLU A 1187 14.89 38.46 6.83
C GLU A 1187 15.26 37.07 7.37
N TRP A 1188 16.49 36.60 7.12
CA TRP A 1188 16.95 35.30 7.58
C TRP A 1188 17.45 35.33 9.03
N VAL A 1189 16.84 34.52 9.89
CA VAL A 1189 17.26 34.31 11.29
C VAL A 1189 17.61 32.84 11.53
N ARG A 1190 18.71 32.60 12.23
CA ARG A 1190 19.14 31.29 12.70
C ARG A 1190 18.66 31.11 14.12
N ILE A 1191 18.09 29.95 14.45
CA ILE A 1191 17.56 29.68 15.79
C ILE A 1191 18.14 28.37 16.32
N GLY A 1192 18.72 28.42 17.52
CA GLY A 1192 19.28 27.26 18.23
C GLY A 1192 20.79 27.07 18.09
N GLY A 1193 21.48 27.89 17.30
CA GLY A 1193 22.92 27.75 17.04
C GLY A 1193 23.24 26.50 16.22
N ASP A 1194 24.37 25.86 16.51
CA ASP A 1194 24.81 24.58 15.92
C ASP A 1194 25.29 23.63 17.02
N PRO A 1195 24.36 22.99 17.76
CA PRO A 1195 24.71 22.07 18.85
C PRO A 1195 25.28 20.73 18.33
N GLY A 1196 25.06 20.40 17.06
CA GLY A 1196 25.65 19.23 16.40
C GLY A 1196 27.11 19.43 15.98
N GLY A 1197 27.63 20.66 16.02
CA GLY A 1197 28.97 21.00 15.55
C GLY A 1197 29.12 20.90 14.02
N LEU A 1198 28.01 20.91 13.28
CA LEU A 1198 27.97 20.72 11.83
C LEU A 1198 28.80 21.78 11.10
N GLY A 1199 28.83 23.02 11.57
CA GLY A 1199 29.61 24.11 10.96
C GLY A 1199 31.13 23.92 11.04
N SER A 1200 31.60 23.02 11.91
CA SER A 1200 33.01 22.56 11.98
C SER A 1200 33.20 21.16 11.38
N TRP A 1201 32.16 20.59 10.78
CA TRP A 1201 32.17 19.31 10.09
C TRP A 1201 31.89 19.52 8.59
N PRO A 1202 32.53 18.76 7.70
CA PRO A 1202 33.65 17.85 7.96
C PRO A 1202 34.97 18.57 8.27
N ALA A 1203 35.86 17.90 9.01
CA ALA A 1203 37.16 18.43 9.41
C ALA A 1203 38.30 17.85 8.56
N PHE A 1204 38.18 17.97 7.23
CA PHE A 1204 39.16 17.52 6.23
C PHE A 1204 39.61 18.69 5.35
N GLU A 1205 40.76 18.54 4.67
CA GLU A 1205 41.39 19.63 3.90
C GLU A 1205 40.61 19.98 2.63
N ASP A 1206 39.90 19.02 2.04
CA ASP A 1206 39.07 19.22 0.83
C ASP A 1206 37.79 20.04 1.08
N PHE A 1207 37.44 20.34 2.33
CA PHE A 1207 36.17 20.96 2.71
C PHE A 1207 36.32 22.29 3.47
N THR A 1208 35.43 23.22 3.16
CA THR A 1208 35.36 24.53 3.80
C THR A 1208 34.35 24.50 4.94
N THR A 1209 34.83 24.63 6.18
CA THR A 1209 33.99 24.78 7.37
C THR A 1209 33.64 26.26 7.60
N PRO A 1210 32.36 26.69 7.51
CA PRO A 1210 31.96 28.08 7.78
C PRO A 1210 31.98 28.43 9.28
N GLY A 1211 32.16 27.44 10.16
CA GLY A 1211 32.13 27.57 11.61
C GLY A 1211 30.72 27.41 12.20
N SER A 1212 30.71 27.00 13.46
CA SER A 1212 29.51 26.95 14.33
C SER A 1212 29.05 28.36 14.69
#